data_AF-U1JSQ3-F1
#
_entry.id   AF-U1JSQ3-F1
#
_cell.length_a   1.000
_cell.length_b   1.000
_cell.length_c   1.000
_cell.angle_alpha   90.00
_cell.angle_beta   90.00
_cell.angle_gamma   90.00
#
_symmetry.space_group_name_H-M   'P 1'
#
loop_
_entity.id
_entity.type
_entity.pdbx_description
1 polymer ?
#
loop_
_entity_poly.entity_id
_entity_poly.type
_entity_poly.pdbx_seq_one_letter_code
_entity_poly.pdbx_strand_id
1 'polypeptide(L)'
;MGKSKVLVVGGDSFLGKQLGVELDSMHVESYLSTRRKSSVSQYRPFLDLLQPKLSTTYDHVILLAGIWNYHACATDPDAYTINVINMIEIAQACWNKGAFVTFISTNTVFGGDKPWCNEDTSLSPSFPYAQHKVDAELGLQKRAKLLACESKLNIIRLTKILDASVSPLPSWLPELANNNKITPFSDLIFAPITREFAAQSIARIALSGIAGTFHLSGEKNVKYDEFAKNIAITMGHSQKLIEATTSTKAGIKIPFLPLYSGLGMRNTNEVFKIAPQPLQQVVSTIVAQYHAKNSYTCKVCHQKNVKLILNFGPQPICNNFQTTPNTAPSYELTFGQCTHCGTAQLVNSPSIEDLRPRLNWLAYNEPETHLDEVVKQSAHIIGFDNLKKVLGATYKDASMLSRYTDMLECSQATIQPHPIPESHGLETIQQAICDRNVIGIKSDLVIARHLIEHSDKPVKLLKELSSFIDDTGYILIELPASEHIFEHNNHPFIWEEHFLYFTESSVDALIEQSGLERVHYWRFKYDYEDSLVLLVKKAQKKIPHSVKHVCLKPVQSFAKTFLETQCAWQTQLKKLKQEYGGIAVFGAGHMCIRFINFYQLSDYIDYVIDDNPNKIGMYLPGSDIIISASANINAEQAPVCISTLSPESEARVVAKNTYLSSGVLLIRAFKEHG
;
A
#
# COMPACT_ATOMS: atom_id res chain seq x y z
N MET A 1 -7.45 42.03 16.89
CA MET A 1 -6.72 41.34 17.98
C MET A 1 -5.82 40.29 17.33
N GLY A 2 -4.54 40.23 17.71
CA GLY A 2 -3.61 39.22 17.18
C GLY A 2 -4.08 37.80 17.54
N LYS A 3 -3.70 36.81 16.72
CA LYS A 3 -3.93 35.40 17.05
C LYS A 3 -3.08 35.03 18.27
N SER A 4 -3.64 34.23 19.19
CA SER A 4 -2.89 33.70 20.34
C SER A 4 -1.72 32.83 19.84
N LYS A 5 -0.54 33.05 20.40
CA LYS A 5 0.70 32.33 20.05
C LYS A 5 0.93 31.18 21.01
N VAL A 6 1.02 29.96 20.47
CA VAL A 6 1.17 28.74 21.28
C VAL A 6 2.46 28.01 20.93
N LEU A 7 3.32 27.79 21.92
CA LEU A 7 4.49 26.94 21.78
C LEU A 7 4.20 25.52 22.26
N VAL A 8 4.42 24.53 21.40
CA VAL A 8 4.48 23.11 21.77
C VAL A 8 5.95 22.71 21.90
N VAL A 9 6.40 22.50 23.13
CA VAL A 9 7.74 21.96 23.40
C VAL A 9 7.71 20.46 23.15
N GLY A 10 8.37 20.00 22.09
CA GLY A 10 8.32 18.61 21.62
C GLY A 10 7.47 18.40 20.37
N GLY A 11 7.46 19.36 19.46
CA GLY A 11 6.64 19.34 18.23
C GLY A 11 6.98 18.23 17.23
N ASP A 12 8.13 17.56 17.38
CA ASP A 12 8.49 16.37 16.58
C ASP A 12 7.93 15.06 17.16
N SER A 13 7.39 15.08 18.38
CA SER A 13 6.91 13.88 19.07
C SER A 13 5.60 13.35 18.46
N PHE A 14 5.27 12.10 18.80
CA PHE A 14 4.03 11.45 18.40
C PHE A 14 2.80 12.31 18.70
N LEU A 15 2.66 12.82 19.92
CA LEU A 15 1.55 13.68 20.31
C LEU A 15 1.73 15.14 19.85
N GLY A 16 2.97 15.63 19.79
CA GLY A 16 3.27 17.02 19.41
C GLY A 16 2.90 17.34 17.97
N LYS A 17 3.08 16.38 17.06
CA LYS A 17 2.64 16.51 15.66
C LYS A 17 1.12 16.64 15.55
N GLN A 18 0.38 15.79 16.26
CA GLN A 18 -1.09 15.87 16.26
C GLN A 18 -1.58 17.18 16.90
N LEU A 19 -0.97 17.61 18.00
CA LEU A 19 -1.28 18.90 18.61
C LEU A 19 -1.12 20.07 17.64
N GLY A 20 -0.10 20.05 16.79
CA GLY A 20 0.02 21.04 15.70
C GLY A 20 -1.21 21.08 14.81
N VAL A 21 -1.66 19.92 14.33
CA VAL A 21 -2.86 19.79 13.49
C VAL A 21 -4.11 20.33 14.20
N GLU A 22 -4.29 20.03 15.49
CA GLU A 22 -5.44 20.52 16.26
C GLU A 22 -5.38 22.03 16.53
N LEU A 23 -4.18 22.58 16.80
CA LEU A 23 -4.04 24.03 17.00
C LEU A 23 -4.28 24.80 15.69
N ASP A 24 -3.82 24.26 14.57
CA ASP A 24 -4.05 24.85 13.25
C ASP A 24 -5.54 24.83 12.87
N SER A 25 -6.26 23.74 13.21
CA SER A 25 -7.71 23.63 13.01
C SER A 25 -8.51 24.61 13.87
N MET A 26 -7.98 24.98 15.04
CA MET A 26 -8.51 26.04 15.90
C MET A 26 -8.10 27.46 15.47
N HIS A 27 -7.39 27.59 14.34
CA HIS A 27 -6.89 28.87 13.79
C HIS A 27 -5.95 29.64 14.72
N VAL A 28 -5.23 28.93 15.59
CA VAL A 28 -4.24 29.46 16.52
C VAL A 28 -2.87 29.57 15.84
N GLU A 29 -2.06 30.54 16.23
CA GLU A 29 -0.68 30.66 15.72
C GLU A 29 0.23 29.70 16.49
N SER A 30 0.44 28.50 15.94
CA SER A 30 1.17 27.41 16.60
C SER A 30 2.66 27.39 16.23
N TYR A 31 3.50 27.09 17.22
CA TYR A 31 4.95 26.97 17.09
C TYR A 31 5.38 25.61 17.63
N LEU A 32 5.95 24.75 16.78
CA LEU A 32 6.27 23.36 17.11
C LEU A 32 7.78 23.21 17.26
N SER A 33 8.29 23.14 18.49
CA SER A 33 9.73 23.09 18.70
C SER A 33 10.37 21.82 18.14
N THR A 34 11.61 21.94 17.65
CA THR A 34 12.39 20.84 17.10
C THR A 34 13.82 20.84 17.64
N ARG A 35 14.41 19.65 17.79
CA ARG A 35 15.85 19.47 18.04
C ARG A 35 16.64 19.20 16.76
N ARG A 36 15.98 19.14 15.61
CA ARG A 36 16.59 18.82 14.31
C ARG A 36 16.90 20.13 13.60
N LYS A 37 18.19 20.46 13.48
CA LYS A 37 18.66 21.71 12.85
C LYS A 37 18.11 21.90 11.43
N SER A 38 17.95 20.82 10.67
CA SER A 38 17.40 20.84 9.30
C SER A 38 15.90 21.15 9.23
N SER A 39 15.17 21.04 10.33
CA SER A 39 13.71 21.27 10.38
C SER A 39 13.34 22.62 11.01
N VAL A 40 14.32 23.47 11.30
CA VAL A 40 14.10 24.78 11.92
C VAL A 40 13.46 25.73 10.92
N SER A 41 12.41 26.43 11.36
CA SER A 41 11.73 27.47 10.58
C SER A 41 11.10 28.50 11.51
N GLN A 42 10.47 29.54 10.96
CA GLN A 42 9.75 30.56 11.74
C GLN A 42 8.72 29.94 12.71
N TYR A 43 8.02 28.89 12.30
CA TYR A 43 7.01 28.18 13.11
C TYR A 43 7.57 26.90 13.77
N ARG A 44 8.87 26.61 13.60
CA ARG A 44 9.54 25.45 14.20
C ARG A 44 10.82 25.88 14.91
N PRO A 45 10.72 26.53 16.08
CA PRO A 45 11.89 27.02 16.79
C PRO A 45 12.78 25.86 17.24
N PHE A 46 14.10 26.04 17.13
CA PHE A 46 15.05 25.10 17.70
C PHE A 46 14.99 25.15 19.24
N LEU A 47 14.89 24.00 19.89
CA LEU A 47 14.96 23.91 21.35
C LEU A 47 15.66 22.63 21.78
N ASP A 48 16.84 22.77 22.38
CA ASP A 48 17.53 21.70 23.09
C ASP A 48 17.12 21.74 24.57
N LEU A 49 16.63 20.62 25.08
CA LEU A 49 16.18 20.54 26.47
C LEU A 49 17.33 20.48 27.47
N LEU A 50 18.56 20.18 27.06
CA LEU A 50 19.73 20.26 27.94
C LEU A 50 20.17 21.70 28.18
N GLN A 51 19.95 22.57 27.19
CA GLN A 51 20.31 23.98 27.25
C GLN A 51 19.16 24.84 26.70
N PRO A 52 18.01 24.86 27.38
CA PRO A 52 16.80 25.47 26.84
C PRO A 52 16.95 27.00 26.75
N LYS A 53 16.74 27.54 25.56
CA LYS A 53 16.71 28.99 25.30
C LYS A 53 15.50 29.35 24.45
N LEU A 54 14.67 30.25 24.97
CA LEU A 54 13.48 30.76 24.28
C LEU A 54 13.62 32.25 24.02
N SER A 55 13.81 32.63 22.76
CA SER A 55 13.92 34.03 22.32
C SER A 55 12.55 34.72 22.25
N THR A 56 11.56 34.06 21.66
CA THR A 56 10.20 34.60 21.42
C THR A 56 9.31 34.56 22.67
N THR A 57 8.28 35.40 22.71
CA THR A 57 7.19 35.40 23.71
C THR A 57 5.98 34.64 23.17
N TYR A 58 5.33 33.85 24.02
CA TYR A 58 4.14 33.05 23.68
C TYR A 58 3.05 33.28 24.72
N ASP A 59 1.80 33.16 24.32
CA ASP A 59 0.64 33.31 25.20
C ASP A 59 0.38 32.01 25.98
N HIS A 60 0.54 30.86 25.31
CA HIS A 60 0.47 29.54 25.94
C HIS A 60 1.69 28.68 25.58
N VAL A 61 2.13 27.86 26.52
CA VAL A 61 3.26 26.93 26.33
C VAL A 61 2.87 25.55 26.83
N ILE A 62 2.89 24.57 25.94
CA ILE A 62 2.62 23.17 26.25
C ILE A 62 3.95 22.42 26.36
N LEU A 63 4.29 22.00 27.58
CA LEU A 63 5.48 21.22 27.89
C LEU A 63 5.19 19.73 27.76
N LEU A 64 5.49 19.20 26.57
CA LEU A 64 5.25 17.80 26.19
C LEU A 64 6.53 16.96 26.10
N ALA A 65 7.67 17.59 25.85
CA ALA A 65 8.93 16.89 25.60
C ALA A 65 9.59 16.34 26.88
N GLY A 66 10.41 15.31 26.70
CA GLY A 66 11.20 14.70 27.76
C GLY A 66 11.67 13.30 27.34
N ILE A 67 12.57 12.72 28.13
CA ILE A 67 12.93 11.31 28.03
C ILE A 67 11.78 10.51 28.63
N TRP A 68 11.09 9.72 27.81
CA TRP A 68 9.92 8.92 28.20
C TRP A 68 10.21 7.44 28.34
N ASN A 69 11.32 6.96 27.76
CA ASN A 69 11.72 5.56 27.85
C ASN A 69 12.12 5.23 29.30
N TYR A 70 11.48 4.22 29.88
CA TYR A 70 11.65 3.89 31.30
C TYR A 70 13.07 3.47 31.66
N HIS A 71 13.76 2.76 30.75
CA HIS A 71 15.14 2.37 30.96
C HIS A 71 16.06 3.59 30.89
N ALA A 72 15.92 4.44 29.87
CA ALA A 72 16.70 5.66 29.75
C ALA A 72 16.49 6.59 30.96
N CYS A 73 15.28 6.70 31.52
CA CYS A 73 15.08 7.48 32.74
C CYS A 73 15.83 6.93 33.96
N ALA A 74 16.15 5.64 33.97
CA ALA A 74 16.89 5.00 35.06
C ALA A 74 18.41 5.03 34.85
N THR A 75 18.90 5.13 33.60
CA THR A 75 20.31 4.94 33.27
C THR A 75 20.99 6.16 32.64
N ASP A 76 20.24 7.05 32.01
CA ASP A 76 20.80 8.26 31.38
C ASP A 76 21.02 9.34 32.46
N PRO A 77 22.27 9.80 32.68
CA PRO A 77 22.58 10.80 33.70
C PRO A 77 21.88 12.15 33.44
N ASP A 78 21.50 12.44 32.20
CA ASP A 78 20.86 13.69 31.82
C ASP A 78 19.32 13.64 31.99
N ALA A 79 18.74 12.45 32.21
CA ALA A 79 17.30 12.28 32.25
C ALA A 79 16.59 13.09 33.33
N TYR A 80 17.19 13.18 34.52
CA TYR A 80 16.62 14.00 35.60
C TYR A 80 16.68 15.49 35.25
N THR A 81 17.82 15.95 34.75
CA THR A 81 18.04 17.33 34.32
C THR A 81 17.03 17.73 33.25
N ILE A 82 16.84 16.90 32.22
CA ILE A 82 15.91 17.16 31.11
C ILE A 82 14.45 17.12 31.58
N ASN A 83 14.04 16.08 32.32
CA ASN A 83 12.63 15.86 32.64
C ASN A 83 12.13 16.74 33.79
N VAL A 84 13.03 17.18 34.69
CA VAL A 84 12.68 17.89 35.92
C VAL A 84 13.22 19.31 35.90
N ILE A 85 14.53 19.45 36.03
CA ILE A 85 15.18 20.76 36.26
C ILE A 85 14.90 21.72 35.11
N ASN A 86 15.17 21.30 33.88
CA ASN A 86 15.05 22.17 32.72
C ASN A 86 13.60 22.43 32.33
N MET A 87 12.66 21.54 32.66
CA MET A 87 11.23 21.83 32.50
C MET A 87 10.76 22.97 33.41
N ILE A 88 11.24 22.98 34.65
CA ILE A 88 10.94 24.05 35.62
C ILE A 88 11.56 25.37 35.15
N GLU A 89 12.79 25.35 34.66
CA GLU A 89 13.46 26.56 34.15
C GLU A 89 12.79 27.11 32.89
N ILE A 90 12.37 26.25 31.95
CA ILE A 90 11.57 26.66 30.78
C ILE A 90 10.26 27.31 31.24
N ALA A 91 9.52 26.68 32.16
CA ALA A 91 8.26 27.21 32.66
C ALA A 91 8.44 28.58 33.33
N GLN A 92 9.47 28.74 34.18
CA GLN A 92 9.80 30.04 34.77
C GLN A 92 10.07 31.10 33.71
N ALA A 93 10.91 30.80 32.72
CA ALA A 93 11.21 31.76 31.66
C ALA A 93 9.94 32.20 30.89
N CYS A 94 8.97 31.29 30.74
CA CYS A 94 7.68 31.57 30.11
C CYS A 94 6.76 32.39 31.03
N TRP A 95 6.65 32.07 32.32
CA TRP A 95 5.86 32.85 33.29
C TRP A 95 6.37 34.28 33.46
N ASN A 96 7.70 34.49 33.46
CA ASN A 96 8.31 35.82 33.50
C ASN A 96 7.92 36.68 32.28
N LYS A 97 7.54 36.04 31.17
CA LYS A 97 7.01 36.69 29.95
C LYS A 97 5.48 36.72 29.90
N GLY A 98 4.81 36.26 30.96
CA GLY A 98 3.37 36.30 31.10
C GLY A 98 2.60 35.09 30.56
N ALA A 99 3.28 34.08 30.00
CA ALA A 99 2.65 32.93 29.36
C ALA A 99 1.87 32.05 30.35
N PHE A 100 0.84 31.37 29.86
CA PHE A 100 0.19 30.25 30.52
C PHE A 100 0.94 28.94 30.21
N VAL A 101 1.28 28.15 31.21
CA VAL A 101 2.05 26.90 31.05
C VAL A 101 1.16 25.68 31.32
N THR A 102 1.12 24.77 30.36
CA THR A 102 0.49 23.45 30.47
C THR A 102 1.58 22.38 30.49
N PHE A 103 1.67 21.62 31.59
CA PHE A 103 2.62 20.52 31.71
C PHE A 103 1.95 19.16 31.48
N ILE A 104 2.52 18.34 30.62
CA ILE A 104 2.01 16.99 30.34
C ILE A 104 2.70 15.98 31.24
N SER A 105 1.88 15.32 32.05
CA SER A 105 2.25 14.25 32.97
C SER A 105 1.50 12.96 32.63
N THR A 106 1.47 11.99 33.54
CA THR A 106 1.11 10.60 33.27
C THR A 106 0.41 9.96 34.45
N ASN A 107 -0.37 8.92 34.19
CA ASN A 107 -0.98 8.08 35.23
C ASN A 107 0.04 7.33 36.11
N THR A 108 1.28 7.13 35.64
CA THR A 108 2.29 6.37 36.41
C THR A 108 2.69 7.03 37.72
N VAL A 109 2.34 8.31 37.93
CA VAL A 109 2.55 9.03 39.20
C VAL A 109 1.80 8.41 40.38
N PHE A 110 0.80 7.55 40.11
CA PHE A 110 0.02 6.84 41.13
C PHE A 110 0.47 5.39 41.38
N GLY A 111 1.48 4.89 40.66
CA GLY A 111 2.01 3.52 40.88
C GLY A 111 1.13 2.37 40.36
N GLY A 112 -0.18 2.57 40.19
CA GLY A 112 -1.09 1.65 39.51
C GLY A 112 -1.69 0.52 40.37
N ASP A 113 -1.67 0.67 41.70
CA ASP A 113 -2.28 -0.23 42.68
C ASP A 113 -3.76 0.09 42.97
N LYS A 114 -4.18 1.33 42.73
CA LYS A 114 -5.55 1.83 42.96
C LYS A 114 -6.28 2.16 41.66
N PRO A 115 -7.57 1.80 41.53
CA PRO A 115 -8.38 2.17 40.37
C PRO A 115 -8.82 3.63 40.47
N TRP A 116 -8.92 4.30 39.31
CA TRP A 116 -9.61 5.59 39.14
C TRP A 116 -9.11 6.70 40.07
N CYS A 117 -7.79 6.80 40.25
CA CYS A 117 -7.17 7.92 40.98
C CYS A 117 -7.62 9.26 40.38
N ASN A 118 -8.19 10.12 41.23
CA ASN A 118 -8.62 11.47 40.86
C ASN A 118 -7.47 12.47 41.05
N GLU A 119 -7.69 13.70 40.65
CA GLU A 119 -6.69 14.77 40.58
C GLU A 119 -6.07 15.11 41.94
N ASP A 120 -6.83 14.91 43.03
CA ASP A 120 -6.50 15.11 44.45
C ASP A 120 -5.92 13.87 45.15
N THR A 121 -5.85 12.73 44.45
CA THR A 121 -5.29 11.49 45.02
C THR A 121 -3.80 11.66 45.31
N SER A 122 -3.33 11.13 46.43
CA SER A 122 -1.90 11.16 46.80
C SER A 122 -1.05 10.44 45.75
N LEU A 123 0.07 11.07 45.39
CA LEU A 123 1.04 10.54 44.44
C LEU A 123 1.87 9.42 45.09
N SER A 124 2.17 8.38 44.32
CA SER A 124 2.89 7.18 44.74
C SER A 124 3.73 6.62 43.58
N PRO A 125 4.75 7.37 43.11
CA PRO A 125 5.61 6.90 42.03
C PRO A 125 6.41 5.67 42.46
N SER A 126 6.51 4.66 41.58
CA SER A 126 7.14 3.37 41.90
C SER A 126 8.43 3.09 41.11
N PHE A 127 8.85 3.98 40.20
CA PHE A 127 10.03 3.82 39.36
C PHE A 127 10.55 5.17 38.82
N PRO A 128 11.79 5.25 38.28
CA PRO A 128 12.44 6.52 37.96
C PRO A 128 11.66 7.49 37.07
N TYR A 129 11.07 7.02 35.96
CA TYR A 129 10.26 7.88 35.09
C TYR A 129 9.03 8.47 35.82
N ALA A 130 8.35 7.67 36.64
CA ALA A 130 7.25 8.16 37.47
C ALA A 130 7.74 9.19 38.50
N GLN A 131 8.89 8.96 39.12
CA GLN A 131 9.50 9.91 40.06
C GLN A 131 9.85 11.23 39.37
N HIS A 132 10.45 11.20 38.17
CA HIS A 132 10.76 12.42 37.41
C HIS A 132 9.50 13.24 37.13
N LYS A 133 8.38 12.58 36.79
CA LYS A 133 7.11 13.28 36.54
C LYS A 133 6.54 13.91 37.82
N VAL A 134 6.58 13.20 38.95
CA VAL A 134 6.16 13.76 40.25
C VAL A 134 7.03 14.94 40.66
N ASP A 135 8.36 14.81 40.56
CA ASP A 135 9.29 15.87 40.92
C ASP A 135 9.10 17.12 40.04
N ALA A 136 8.82 16.93 38.74
CA ALA A 136 8.51 18.03 37.84
C ALA A 136 7.17 18.71 38.20
N GLU A 137 6.11 17.93 38.48
CA GLU A 137 4.81 18.48 38.92
C GLU A 137 4.97 19.34 40.17
N LEU A 138 5.60 18.79 41.22
CA LEU A 138 5.81 19.47 42.50
C LEU A 138 6.75 20.67 42.35
N GLY A 139 7.81 20.54 41.56
CA GLY A 139 8.76 21.61 41.28
C GLY A 139 8.12 22.79 40.55
N LEU A 140 7.28 22.51 39.55
CA LEU A 140 6.51 23.53 38.82
C LEU A 140 5.52 24.25 39.74
N GLN A 141 4.75 23.51 40.54
CA GLN A 141 3.81 24.10 41.50
C GLN A 141 4.52 24.98 42.53
N LYS A 142 5.63 24.50 43.09
CA LYS A 142 6.45 25.26 44.03
C LYS A 142 7.00 26.53 43.38
N ARG A 143 7.51 26.44 42.15
CA ARG A 143 8.06 27.60 41.44
C ARG A 143 6.98 28.61 41.07
N ALA A 144 5.82 28.15 40.61
CA ALA A 144 4.68 29.01 40.32
C ALA A 144 4.22 29.79 41.57
N LYS A 145 4.18 29.13 42.73
CA LYS A 145 3.86 29.78 44.01
C LYS A 145 4.88 30.85 44.42
N LEU A 146 6.17 30.57 44.24
CA LEU A 146 7.22 31.54 44.54
C LEU A 146 7.15 32.79 43.64
N LEU A 147 6.67 32.63 42.41
CA LEU A 147 6.51 33.70 41.43
C LEU A 147 5.10 34.33 41.44
N ALA A 148 4.21 33.89 42.35
CA ALA A 148 2.81 34.30 42.42
C ALA A 148 2.05 34.15 41.07
N CYS A 149 2.31 33.05 40.36
CA CYS A 149 1.73 32.75 39.05
C CYS A 149 1.01 31.39 38.99
N GLU A 150 0.49 30.89 40.12
CA GLU A 150 -0.27 29.63 40.18
C GLU A 150 -1.47 29.61 39.24
N SER A 151 -2.09 30.77 39.00
CA SER A 151 -3.19 30.94 38.03
C SER A 151 -2.76 30.77 36.57
N LYS A 152 -1.46 30.58 36.29
CA LYS A 152 -0.88 30.37 34.96
C LYS A 152 -0.28 28.98 34.76
N LEU A 153 -0.67 28.01 35.57
CA LEU A 153 -0.20 26.63 35.48
C LEU A 153 -1.39 25.67 35.46
N ASN A 154 -1.41 24.77 34.47
CA ASN A 154 -2.13 23.52 34.62
C ASN A 154 -1.26 22.29 34.32
N ILE A 155 -1.65 21.17 34.91
CA ILE A 155 -1.01 19.87 34.76
C ILE A 155 -2.05 18.91 34.19
N ILE A 156 -1.72 18.24 33.09
CA ILE A 156 -2.59 17.25 32.46
C ILE A 156 -1.94 15.86 32.58
N ARG A 157 -2.54 14.95 33.35
CA ARG A 157 -2.09 13.54 33.45
C ARG A 157 -2.83 12.66 32.46
N LEU A 158 -2.08 11.87 31.69
CA LEU A 158 -2.63 11.04 30.61
C LEU A 158 -2.45 9.55 30.89
N THR A 159 -3.39 8.73 30.41
CA THR A 159 -3.17 7.29 30.24
C THR A 159 -2.53 6.97 28.89
N LYS A 160 -2.42 5.68 28.54
CA LYS A 160 -1.71 5.22 27.35
C LYS A 160 -2.36 5.74 26.07
N ILE A 161 -1.59 6.52 25.29
CA ILE A 161 -1.96 7.02 23.97
C ILE A 161 -1.55 6.01 22.89
N LEU A 162 -2.41 5.78 21.91
CA LEU A 162 -2.14 4.89 20.78
C LEU A 162 -2.86 5.34 19.49
N ASP A 163 -2.34 4.88 18.37
CA ASP A 163 -2.97 4.85 17.05
C ASP A 163 -2.58 3.53 16.36
N ALA A 164 -3.04 3.28 15.13
CA ALA A 164 -2.71 2.05 14.39
C ALA A 164 -1.19 1.79 14.18
N SER A 165 -0.32 2.78 14.39
CA SER A 165 1.14 2.67 14.26
C SER A 165 1.87 2.32 15.56
N VAL A 166 1.19 2.37 16.71
CA VAL A 166 1.80 2.12 18.02
C VAL A 166 1.78 0.63 18.37
N SER A 167 2.94 0.08 18.70
CA SER A 167 3.07 -1.33 19.12
C SER A 167 2.09 -1.69 20.25
N PRO A 168 1.39 -2.84 20.16
CA PRO A 168 1.61 -3.95 19.22
C PRO A 168 0.73 -3.92 17.95
N LEU A 169 -0.01 -2.84 17.69
CA LEU A 169 -0.97 -2.77 16.59
C LEU A 169 -0.39 -3.01 15.19
N PRO A 170 0.83 -2.54 14.84
CA PRO A 170 1.44 -2.83 13.55
C PRO A 170 1.65 -4.31 13.26
N SER A 171 1.82 -5.15 14.28
CA SER A 171 1.88 -6.61 14.09
C SER A 171 0.51 -7.26 14.17
N TRP A 172 -0.41 -6.74 14.98
CA TRP A 172 -1.73 -7.37 15.13
C TRP A 172 -2.65 -7.13 13.93
N LEU A 173 -2.74 -5.89 13.44
CA LEU A 173 -3.73 -5.52 12.43
C LEU A 173 -3.54 -6.28 11.10
N PRO A 174 -2.31 -6.44 10.56
CA PRO A 174 -2.09 -7.25 9.35
C PRO A 174 -2.40 -8.74 9.56
N GLU A 175 -1.96 -9.33 10.67
CA GLU A 175 -2.23 -10.75 10.97
C GLU A 175 -3.74 -11.01 11.07
N LEU A 176 -4.46 -10.16 11.79
CA LEU A 176 -5.92 -10.27 11.89
C LEU A 176 -6.59 -10.11 10.52
N ALA A 177 -6.16 -9.12 9.71
CA ALA A 177 -6.68 -8.92 8.35
C ALA A 177 -6.48 -10.15 7.46
N ASN A 178 -5.37 -10.87 7.65
CA ASN A 178 -5.05 -12.10 6.94
C ASN A 178 -5.71 -13.37 7.53
N ASN A 179 -6.53 -13.23 8.57
CA ASN A 179 -7.10 -14.33 9.37
C ASN A 179 -6.06 -15.23 10.06
N ASN A 180 -4.89 -14.67 10.37
CA ASN A 180 -3.86 -15.33 11.16
C ASN A 180 -4.09 -15.11 12.65
N LYS A 181 -3.47 -15.97 13.46
CA LYS A 181 -3.53 -15.92 14.92
C LYS A 181 -2.54 -14.90 15.48
N ILE A 182 -2.90 -14.26 16.58
CA ILE A 182 -2.01 -13.35 17.34
C ILE A 182 -1.98 -13.72 18.82
N THR A 183 -0.88 -13.36 19.50
CA THR A 183 -0.60 -13.77 20.89
C THR A 183 -0.47 -12.59 21.87
N PRO A 184 -1.59 -11.90 22.20
CA PRO A 184 -1.58 -10.76 23.10
C PRO A 184 -1.37 -11.15 24.57
N PHE A 185 -0.83 -10.22 25.37
CA PHE A 185 -0.62 -10.41 26.80
C PHE A 185 -1.92 -10.22 27.61
N SER A 186 -2.19 -11.14 28.52
CA SER A 186 -3.36 -11.15 29.41
C SER A 186 -3.08 -10.61 30.81
N ASP A 187 -1.80 -10.39 31.13
CA ASP A 187 -1.29 -9.84 32.38
C ASP A 187 -0.96 -8.34 32.28
N LEU A 188 -1.11 -7.74 31.09
CA LEU A 188 -0.87 -6.30 30.88
C LEU A 188 -2.20 -5.54 30.79
N ILE A 189 -2.41 -4.61 31.72
CA ILE A 189 -3.62 -3.79 31.84
C ILE A 189 -3.30 -2.33 31.50
N PHE A 190 -4.21 -1.68 30.78
CA PHE A 190 -4.10 -0.27 30.41
C PHE A 190 -5.48 0.38 30.21
N ALA A 191 -5.52 1.71 30.20
CA ALA A 191 -6.70 2.48 29.85
C ALA A 191 -6.42 3.27 28.55
N PRO A 192 -6.78 2.73 27.37
CA PRO A 192 -6.37 3.29 26.10
C PRO A 192 -7.10 4.58 25.75
N ILE A 193 -6.37 5.54 25.18
CA ILE A 193 -6.93 6.71 24.48
C ILE A 193 -6.28 6.89 23.11
N THR A 194 -7.02 7.43 22.16
CA THR A 194 -6.51 7.78 20.82
C THR A 194 -5.61 9.01 20.88
N ARG A 195 -4.65 9.10 19.95
CA ARG A 195 -3.81 10.29 19.78
C ARG A 195 -4.64 11.55 19.53
N GLU A 196 -5.68 11.44 18.71
CA GLU A 196 -6.57 12.53 18.33
C GLU A 196 -7.33 13.06 19.55
N PHE A 197 -7.96 12.19 20.35
CA PHE A 197 -8.65 12.58 21.58
C PHE A 197 -7.71 13.28 22.58
N ALA A 198 -6.50 12.75 22.76
CA ALA A 198 -5.51 13.35 23.66
C ALA A 198 -5.12 14.76 23.19
N ALA A 199 -4.79 14.92 21.90
CA ALA A 199 -4.38 16.20 21.33
C ALA A 199 -5.50 17.25 21.40
N GLN A 200 -6.72 16.89 20.99
CA GLN A 200 -7.88 17.79 21.02
C GLN A 200 -8.18 18.28 22.44
N SER A 201 -8.16 17.36 23.40
CA SER A 201 -8.42 17.66 24.80
C SER A 201 -7.33 18.54 25.40
N ILE A 202 -6.06 18.24 25.14
CA ILE A 202 -4.92 19.05 25.60
C ILE A 202 -4.98 20.46 25.02
N ALA A 203 -5.23 20.60 23.70
CA ALA A 203 -5.33 21.91 23.07
C ALA A 203 -6.45 22.74 23.72
N ARG A 204 -7.63 22.14 23.93
CA ARG A 204 -8.77 22.80 24.58
C ARG A 204 -8.47 23.22 26.03
N ILE A 205 -7.85 22.35 26.82
CA ILE A 205 -7.50 22.65 28.21
C ILE A 205 -6.41 23.73 28.27
N ALA A 206 -5.37 23.63 27.45
CA ALA A 206 -4.25 24.58 27.45
C ALA A 206 -4.70 25.99 27.04
N LEU A 207 -5.51 26.10 25.99
CA LEU A 207 -6.02 27.37 25.46
C LEU A 207 -7.05 28.03 26.38
N SER A 208 -7.69 27.27 27.28
CA SER A 208 -8.65 27.84 28.22
C SER A 208 -8.01 28.78 29.24
N GLY A 209 -6.71 28.65 29.50
CA GLY A 209 -6.02 29.41 30.53
C GLY A 209 -6.54 29.13 31.96
N ILE A 210 -7.22 28.00 32.18
CA ILE A 210 -7.70 27.60 33.50
C ILE A 210 -6.60 26.78 34.21
N ALA A 211 -6.20 27.26 35.37
CA ALA A 211 -5.23 26.60 36.24
C ALA A 211 -5.80 25.36 36.95
N GLY A 212 -4.92 24.43 37.31
CA GLY A 212 -5.28 23.24 38.08
C GLY A 212 -4.70 21.94 37.52
N THR A 213 -5.11 20.82 38.11
CA THR A 213 -4.76 19.49 37.64
C THR A 213 -5.96 18.87 36.95
N PHE A 214 -5.72 18.25 35.80
CA PHE A 214 -6.72 17.61 34.94
C PHE A 214 -6.21 16.24 34.49
N HIS A 215 -7.11 15.28 34.31
CA HIS A 215 -6.79 13.95 33.80
C HIS A 215 -7.44 13.71 32.44
N LEU A 216 -6.78 12.92 31.56
CA LEU A 216 -7.39 12.34 30.36
C LEU A 216 -7.16 10.83 30.35
N SER A 217 -8.26 10.08 30.21
CA SER A 217 -8.28 8.64 30.38
C SER A 217 -9.25 7.94 29.44
N GLY A 218 -9.03 6.64 29.24
CA GLY A 218 -10.02 5.74 28.66
C GLY A 218 -11.05 5.33 29.71
N GLU A 219 -12.27 5.01 29.28
CA GLU A 219 -13.38 4.65 30.18
C GLU A 219 -13.19 3.35 30.96
N LYS A 220 -12.24 2.50 30.55
CA LYS A 220 -12.05 1.14 31.07
C LYS A 220 -10.57 0.82 31.28
N ASN A 221 -10.30 0.05 32.31
CA ASN A 221 -9.08 -0.74 32.42
C ASN A 221 -9.29 -2.03 31.62
N VAL A 222 -8.45 -2.26 30.61
CA VAL A 222 -8.62 -3.35 29.63
C VAL A 222 -7.33 -4.15 29.58
N LYS A 223 -7.43 -5.47 29.45
CA LYS A 223 -6.26 -6.31 29.16
C LYS A 223 -5.90 -6.27 27.68
N TYR A 224 -4.63 -6.48 27.35
CA TYR A 224 -4.20 -6.47 25.94
C TYR A 224 -4.89 -7.56 25.10
N ASP A 225 -5.20 -8.73 25.66
CA ASP A 225 -5.94 -9.78 24.96
C ASP A 225 -7.42 -9.43 24.75
N GLU A 226 -8.06 -8.78 25.72
CA GLU A 226 -9.41 -8.24 25.58
C GLU A 226 -9.47 -7.14 24.51
N PHE A 227 -8.47 -6.26 24.50
CA PHE A 227 -8.35 -5.22 23.47
C PHE A 227 -8.18 -5.82 22.07
N ALA A 228 -7.34 -6.84 21.92
CA ALA A 228 -7.17 -7.59 20.68
C ALA A 228 -8.47 -8.25 20.20
N LYS A 229 -9.26 -8.84 21.12
CA LYS A 229 -10.59 -9.41 20.80
C LYS A 229 -11.55 -8.34 20.27
N ASN A 230 -11.58 -7.15 20.88
CA ASN A 230 -12.43 -6.04 20.41
C ASN A 230 -12.01 -5.56 19.01
N ILE A 231 -10.71 -5.51 18.72
CA ILE A 231 -10.18 -5.20 17.37
C ILE A 231 -10.64 -6.26 16.37
N ALA A 232 -10.45 -7.55 16.67
CA ALA A 232 -10.86 -8.63 15.77
C ALA A 232 -12.35 -8.56 15.43
N ILE A 233 -13.22 -8.36 16.43
CA ILE A 233 -14.67 -8.18 16.21
C ILE A 233 -14.95 -6.99 15.31
N THR A 234 -14.32 -5.84 15.57
CA THR A 234 -14.56 -4.59 14.83
C THR A 234 -14.06 -4.68 13.38
N MET A 235 -13.03 -5.49 13.12
CA MET A 235 -12.56 -5.81 11.76
C MET A 235 -13.41 -6.89 11.06
N GLY A 236 -14.37 -7.51 11.74
CA GLY A 236 -15.20 -8.58 11.19
C GLY A 236 -14.57 -9.98 11.24
N HIS A 237 -13.56 -10.20 12.08
CA HIS A 237 -12.88 -11.48 12.24
C HIS A 237 -13.26 -12.21 13.55
N SER A 238 -12.99 -13.51 13.59
CA SER A 238 -13.29 -14.37 14.74
C SER A 238 -12.36 -14.09 15.92
N GLN A 239 -12.92 -14.01 17.13
CA GLN A 239 -12.14 -13.92 18.37
C GLN A 239 -11.26 -15.16 18.62
N LYS A 240 -11.53 -16.28 17.94
CA LYS A 240 -10.69 -17.50 18.02
C LYS A 240 -9.28 -17.30 17.49
N LEU A 241 -9.01 -16.21 16.77
CA LEU A 241 -7.67 -15.81 16.33
C LEU A 241 -6.80 -15.27 17.48
N ILE A 242 -7.38 -15.02 18.65
CA ILE A 242 -6.68 -14.43 19.79
C ILE A 242 -6.23 -15.51 20.77
N GLU A 243 -4.93 -15.78 20.80
CA GLU A 243 -4.30 -16.75 21.71
C GLU A 243 -3.57 -16.03 22.85
N ALA A 244 -4.28 -15.76 23.93
CA ALA A 244 -3.71 -15.04 25.07
C ALA A 244 -2.47 -15.76 25.66
N THR A 245 -1.43 -14.99 25.96
CA THR A 245 -0.25 -15.43 26.74
C THR A 245 0.02 -14.46 27.89
N THR A 246 1.08 -14.67 28.66
CA THR A 246 1.54 -13.72 29.68
C THR A 246 2.94 -13.22 29.32
N SER A 247 3.28 -12.01 29.76
CA SER A 247 4.62 -11.45 29.56
C SER A 247 5.71 -12.36 30.14
N THR A 248 5.47 -12.94 31.32
CA THR A 248 6.36 -13.92 31.95
C THR A 248 6.55 -15.18 31.10
N LYS A 249 5.47 -15.76 30.55
CA LYS A 249 5.56 -16.95 29.69
C LYS A 249 6.27 -16.65 28.38
N ALA A 250 6.16 -15.43 27.87
CA ALA A 250 6.87 -14.95 26.70
C ALA A 250 8.34 -14.55 26.97
N GLY A 251 8.82 -14.65 28.22
CA GLY A 251 10.17 -14.22 28.61
C GLY A 251 10.40 -12.71 28.54
N ILE A 252 9.33 -11.91 28.50
CA ILE A 252 9.41 -10.45 28.38
C ILE A 252 9.26 -9.81 29.76
N LYS A 253 10.30 -9.09 30.20
CA LYS A 253 10.25 -8.29 31.44
C LYS A 253 9.62 -6.93 31.16
N ILE A 254 8.41 -6.71 31.67
CA ILE A 254 7.73 -5.42 31.58
C ILE A 254 8.10 -4.56 32.79
N PRO A 255 8.70 -3.36 32.60
CA PRO A 255 9.16 -2.54 33.73
C PRO A 255 8.04 -1.97 34.61
N PHE A 256 6.84 -1.80 34.06
CA PHE A 256 5.66 -1.29 34.77
C PHE A 256 4.44 -2.12 34.42
N LEU A 257 3.95 -2.90 35.39
CA LEU A 257 2.84 -3.83 35.26
C LEU A 257 1.72 -3.46 36.26
N PRO A 258 0.91 -2.43 35.97
CA PRO A 258 -0.08 -1.95 36.91
C PRO A 258 -1.28 -2.90 37.01
N LEU A 259 -1.92 -2.93 38.20
CA LEU A 259 -3.25 -3.53 38.35
C LEU A 259 -4.32 -2.63 37.73
N TYR A 260 -4.13 -1.32 37.81
CA TYR A 260 -5.02 -0.31 37.26
C TYR A 260 -4.23 0.83 36.62
N SER A 261 -4.72 1.28 35.47
CA SER A 261 -4.11 2.33 34.65
C SER A 261 -5.04 3.52 34.42
N GLY A 262 -6.35 3.33 34.57
CA GLY A 262 -7.39 4.35 34.40
C GLY A 262 -7.32 5.44 35.45
N LEU A 263 -7.65 6.66 35.04
CA LEU A 263 -7.69 7.85 35.89
C LEU A 263 -9.14 8.32 36.05
N GLY A 264 -9.50 8.76 37.26
CA GLY A 264 -10.72 9.55 37.46
C GLY A 264 -10.55 10.92 36.81
N MET A 265 -11.56 11.39 36.07
CA MET A 265 -11.52 12.65 35.31
C MET A 265 -12.49 13.69 35.87
N ARG A 266 -12.50 13.87 37.20
CA ARG A 266 -13.51 14.68 37.89
C ARG A 266 -13.45 16.13 37.44
N ASN A 267 -12.29 16.77 37.59
CA ASN A 267 -12.10 18.18 37.25
C ASN A 267 -12.26 18.41 35.74
N THR A 268 -11.69 17.50 34.94
CA THR A 268 -11.76 17.59 33.48
C THR A 268 -13.20 17.58 32.97
N ASN A 269 -14.03 16.69 33.52
CA ASN A 269 -15.43 16.61 33.14
C ASN A 269 -16.23 17.82 33.66
N GLU A 270 -16.06 18.19 34.92
CA GLU A 270 -16.78 19.32 35.50
C GLU A 270 -16.54 20.63 34.75
N VAL A 271 -15.27 20.94 34.46
CA VAL A 271 -14.84 22.21 33.83
C VAL A 271 -15.02 22.20 32.31
N PHE A 272 -14.59 21.13 31.62
CA PHE A 272 -14.52 21.13 30.15
C PHE A 272 -15.60 20.26 29.49
N LYS A 273 -16.40 19.51 30.26
CA LYS A 273 -17.36 18.53 29.72
C LYS A 273 -16.67 17.50 28.82
N ILE A 274 -15.44 17.13 29.15
CA ILE A 274 -14.69 16.06 28.48
C ILE A 274 -14.81 14.82 29.36
N ALA A 275 -15.50 13.80 28.86
CA ALA A 275 -15.64 12.51 29.52
C ALA A 275 -14.46 11.57 29.15
N PRO A 276 -14.24 10.48 29.92
CA PRO A 276 -13.32 9.41 29.53
C PRO A 276 -13.66 8.85 28.14
N GLN A 277 -12.65 8.54 27.34
CA GLN A 277 -12.87 8.07 25.96
C GLN A 277 -13.44 6.63 25.96
N PRO A 278 -14.59 6.39 25.30
CA PRO A 278 -15.16 5.06 25.21
C PRO A 278 -14.25 4.04 24.51
N LEU A 279 -14.16 2.81 25.03
CA LEU A 279 -13.28 1.78 24.47
C LEU A 279 -13.64 1.46 23.03
N GLN A 280 -14.93 1.38 22.72
CA GLN A 280 -15.40 1.09 21.38
C GLN A 280 -14.99 2.19 20.39
N GLN A 281 -14.98 3.45 20.82
CA GLN A 281 -14.54 4.57 19.98
C GLN A 281 -13.03 4.50 19.70
N VAL A 282 -12.23 4.09 20.69
CA VAL A 282 -10.80 3.87 20.49
C VAL A 282 -10.57 2.78 19.44
N VAL A 283 -11.21 1.62 19.62
CA VAL A 283 -11.07 0.46 18.73
C VAL A 283 -11.54 0.81 17.31
N SER A 284 -12.70 1.43 17.15
CA SER A 284 -13.22 1.82 15.84
C SER A 284 -12.31 2.82 15.13
N THR A 285 -11.72 3.76 15.86
CA THR A 285 -10.79 4.74 15.29
C THR A 285 -9.53 4.06 14.75
N ILE A 286 -8.95 3.13 15.51
CA ILE A 286 -7.75 2.39 15.09
C ILE A 286 -8.03 1.52 13.86
N VAL A 287 -9.15 0.79 13.86
CA VAL A 287 -9.56 -0.04 12.73
C VAL A 287 -9.83 0.82 11.49
N ALA A 288 -10.49 1.97 11.66
CA ALA A 288 -10.70 2.92 10.56
C ALA A 288 -9.38 3.49 10.02
N GLN A 289 -8.41 3.84 10.88
CA GLN A 289 -7.08 4.28 10.47
C GLN A 289 -6.34 3.21 9.67
N TYR A 290 -6.43 1.95 10.12
CA TYR A 290 -5.85 0.82 9.39
C TYR A 290 -6.50 0.64 8.01
N HIS A 291 -7.84 0.65 7.93
CA HIS A 291 -8.53 0.53 6.65
C HIS A 291 -8.28 1.72 5.74
N ALA A 292 -8.29 2.95 6.25
CA ALA A 292 -8.03 4.15 5.46
C ALA A 292 -6.63 4.15 4.84
N LYS A 293 -5.63 3.65 5.57
CA LYS A 293 -4.28 3.45 5.05
C LYS A 293 -4.20 2.34 3.98
N ASN A 294 -5.18 1.43 3.96
CA ASN A 294 -5.22 0.25 3.09
C ASN A 294 -6.41 0.24 2.11
N SER A 295 -7.06 1.39 1.88
CA SER A 295 -8.18 1.55 0.94
C SER A 295 -7.76 2.42 -0.22
N TYR A 296 -7.67 1.82 -1.40
CA TYR A 296 -7.17 2.46 -2.61
C TYR A 296 -8.30 2.78 -3.59
N THR A 297 -8.05 3.75 -4.47
CA THR A 297 -9.04 4.16 -5.48
C THR A 297 -9.01 3.18 -6.64
N CYS A 298 -10.17 2.65 -7.00
CA CYS A 298 -10.31 1.77 -8.16
C CYS A 298 -10.08 2.55 -9.47
N LYS A 299 -9.21 2.05 -10.34
CA LYS A 299 -8.94 2.60 -11.68
C LYS A 299 -10.15 2.54 -12.62
N VAL A 300 -11.15 1.69 -12.33
CA VAL A 300 -12.37 1.52 -13.13
C VAL A 300 -13.57 2.29 -12.54
N CYS A 301 -14.06 1.92 -11.36
CA CYS A 301 -15.26 2.56 -10.79
C CYS A 301 -14.97 3.83 -9.97
N HIS A 302 -13.69 4.20 -9.80
CA HIS A 302 -13.23 5.39 -9.05
C HIS A 302 -13.65 5.47 -7.57
N GLN A 303 -14.21 4.39 -7.01
CA GLN A 303 -14.51 4.30 -5.58
C GLN A 303 -13.27 3.90 -4.77
N LYS A 304 -13.17 4.37 -3.52
CA LYS A 304 -12.12 3.99 -2.55
C LYS A 304 -12.39 2.62 -1.91
N ASN A 305 -12.61 1.61 -2.75
CA ASN A 305 -13.02 0.27 -2.35
C ASN A 305 -12.02 -0.81 -2.79
N VAL A 306 -10.81 -0.43 -3.22
CA VAL A 306 -9.75 -1.41 -3.49
C VAL A 306 -9.10 -1.82 -2.18
N LYS A 307 -9.24 -3.10 -1.84
CA LYS A 307 -8.48 -3.71 -0.75
C LYS A 307 -7.14 -4.18 -1.29
N LEU A 308 -6.07 -3.85 -0.58
CA LEU A 308 -4.77 -4.47 -0.80
C LEU A 308 -4.89 -5.97 -0.53
N ILE A 309 -4.40 -6.78 -1.47
CA ILE A 309 -4.47 -8.24 -1.40
C ILE A 309 -3.09 -8.85 -1.19
N LEU A 310 -2.09 -8.38 -1.95
CA LEU A 310 -0.73 -8.92 -1.90
C LEU A 310 0.29 -7.80 -2.12
N ASN A 311 1.41 -7.87 -1.39
CA ASN A 311 2.58 -7.04 -1.64
C ASN A 311 3.75 -7.95 -2.04
N PHE A 312 4.24 -7.79 -3.27
CA PHE A 312 5.38 -8.53 -3.79
C PHE A 312 6.72 -7.88 -3.42
N GLY A 313 6.70 -6.74 -2.73
CA GLY A 313 7.87 -5.98 -2.32
C GLY A 313 8.53 -5.23 -3.49
N PRO A 314 9.81 -4.84 -3.33
CA PRO A 314 10.60 -4.24 -4.40
C PRO A 314 10.79 -5.21 -5.56
N GLN A 315 10.47 -4.77 -6.77
CA GLN A 315 10.56 -5.58 -7.98
C GLN A 315 11.22 -4.80 -9.13
N PRO A 316 11.94 -5.48 -10.05
CA PRO A 316 12.54 -4.83 -11.22
C PRO A 316 11.47 -4.49 -12.26
N ILE A 317 11.83 -3.60 -13.17
CA ILE A 317 11.13 -3.40 -14.45
C ILE A 317 11.64 -4.45 -15.44
N CYS A 318 10.76 -5.33 -15.89
CA CYS A 318 10.98 -6.49 -16.75
C CYS A 318 11.54 -6.14 -18.13
N ASN A 319 11.28 -4.93 -18.64
CA ASN A 319 11.80 -4.51 -19.93
C ASN A 319 13.17 -3.79 -19.86
N ASN A 320 13.73 -3.59 -18.66
CA ASN A 320 14.98 -2.87 -18.44
C ASN A 320 16.20 -3.81 -18.42
N PHE A 321 16.48 -4.46 -19.54
CA PHE A 321 17.70 -5.28 -19.72
C PHE A 321 18.96 -4.41 -19.69
N GLN A 322 20.03 -4.88 -19.04
CA GLN A 322 21.29 -4.14 -18.88
C GLN A 322 22.51 -4.97 -19.31
N THR A 323 23.59 -4.30 -19.71
CA THR A 323 24.87 -4.95 -20.06
C THR A 323 25.85 -5.03 -18.87
N THR A 324 25.49 -4.44 -17.73
CA THR A 324 26.28 -4.45 -16.49
C THR A 324 25.46 -5.01 -15.33
N PRO A 325 26.09 -5.67 -14.34
CA PRO A 325 25.41 -6.17 -13.15
C PRO A 325 24.64 -5.07 -12.39
N ASN A 326 23.41 -5.45 -12.01
CA ASN A 326 22.46 -4.86 -11.08
C ASN A 326 22.55 -3.35 -10.76
N THR A 327 21.84 -2.53 -11.55
CA THR A 327 21.41 -1.17 -11.16
C THR A 327 19.93 -0.89 -11.49
N ALA A 328 19.13 -1.94 -11.71
CA ALA A 328 17.74 -1.73 -12.14
C ALA A 328 16.95 -1.01 -11.04
N PRO A 329 16.23 0.09 -11.37
CA PRO A 329 15.35 0.73 -10.41
C PRO A 329 14.28 -0.28 -10.00
N SER A 330 14.15 -0.48 -8.68
CA SER A 330 13.09 -1.30 -8.12
C SER A 330 11.92 -0.41 -7.67
N TYR A 331 10.71 -0.93 -7.78
CA TYR A 331 9.50 -0.28 -7.29
C TYR A 331 8.70 -1.26 -6.42
N GLU A 332 7.92 -0.74 -5.49
CA GLU A 332 7.03 -1.57 -4.67
C GLU A 332 5.83 -2.03 -5.49
N LEU A 333 5.79 -3.32 -5.82
CA LEU A 333 4.69 -3.93 -6.56
C LEU A 333 3.60 -4.43 -5.61
N THR A 334 2.46 -3.75 -5.61
CA THR A 334 1.31 -4.10 -4.78
C THR A 334 0.08 -4.37 -5.63
N PHE A 335 -0.69 -5.38 -5.22
CA PHE A 335 -1.85 -5.88 -5.94
C PHE A 335 -3.08 -5.89 -5.04
N GLY A 336 -4.23 -5.51 -5.60
CA GLY A 336 -5.47 -5.37 -4.86
C GLY A 336 -6.71 -5.67 -5.71
N GLN A 337 -7.85 -5.78 -5.04
CA GLN A 337 -9.13 -6.00 -5.70
C GLN A 337 -10.20 -5.03 -5.19
N CYS A 338 -10.97 -4.47 -6.13
CA CYS A 338 -12.09 -3.61 -5.79
C CYS A 338 -13.27 -4.43 -5.24
N THR A 339 -13.72 -4.13 -4.03
CA THR A 339 -14.87 -4.78 -3.42
C THR A 339 -16.21 -4.29 -3.96
N HIS A 340 -16.21 -3.24 -4.80
CA HIS A 340 -17.42 -2.71 -5.42
C HIS A 340 -17.67 -3.28 -6.83
N CYS A 341 -16.66 -3.25 -7.71
CA CYS A 341 -16.81 -3.68 -9.11
C CYS A 341 -16.05 -4.98 -9.43
N GLY A 342 -15.32 -5.56 -8.47
CA GLY A 342 -14.60 -6.82 -8.64
C GLY A 342 -13.27 -6.73 -9.39
N THR A 343 -12.97 -5.61 -10.06
CA THR A 343 -11.71 -5.45 -10.82
C THR A 343 -10.49 -5.62 -9.92
N ALA A 344 -9.64 -6.57 -10.29
CA ALA A 344 -8.31 -6.75 -9.72
C ALA A 344 -7.32 -5.82 -10.45
N GLN A 345 -6.38 -5.24 -9.72
CA GLN A 345 -5.52 -4.18 -10.23
C GLN A 345 -4.24 -4.01 -9.43
N LEU A 346 -3.24 -3.42 -10.07
CA LEU A 346 -2.10 -2.86 -9.35
C LEU A 346 -2.54 -1.66 -8.54
N VAL A 347 -2.10 -1.63 -7.29
CA VAL A 347 -2.36 -0.55 -6.34
C VAL A 347 -1.29 0.53 -6.49
N ASN A 348 -0.03 0.11 -6.53
CA ASN A 348 1.11 0.93 -6.91
C ASN A 348 1.67 0.42 -8.24
N SER A 349 2.11 1.34 -9.08
CA SER A 349 2.67 1.04 -10.40
C SER A 349 3.79 2.04 -10.69
N PRO A 350 4.81 1.66 -11.48
CA PRO A 350 5.80 2.61 -11.97
C PRO A 350 5.16 3.72 -12.80
N SER A 351 5.87 4.83 -12.99
CA SER A 351 5.41 5.85 -13.92
C SER A 351 5.47 5.33 -15.37
N ILE A 352 4.67 5.90 -16.27
CA ILE A 352 4.76 5.57 -17.71
C ILE A 352 6.17 5.87 -18.26
N GLU A 353 6.87 6.85 -17.70
CA GLU A 353 8.25 7.15 -18.06
C GLU A 353 9.21 6.02 -17.66
N ASP A 354 9.01 5.43 -16.48
CA ASP A 354 9.81 4.29 -16.02
C ASP A 354 9.50 3.02 -16.84
N LEU A 355 8.24 2.81 -17.21
CA LEU A 355 7.80 1.67 -18.02
C LEU A 355 8.22 1.77 -19.48
N ARG A 356 8.48 2.99 -19.99
CA ARG A 356 8.79 3.18 -21.40
C ARG A 356 10.00 2.32 -21.79
N PRO A 357 9.88 1.42 -22.77
CA PRO A 357 10.98 0.61 -23.24
C PRO A 357 12.15 1.50 -23.65
N ARG A 358 13.35 1.21 -23.13
CA ARG A 358 14.60 1.86 -23.54
C ARG A 358 15.19 1.23 -24.81
N LEU A 359 14.62 0.10 -25.21
CA LEU A 359 15.08 -0.78 -26.27
C LEU A 359 13.94 -0.93 -27.28
N ASN A 360 14.23 -0.66 -28.54
CA ASN A 360 13.25 -0.59 -29.63
C ASN A 360 12.89 -1.95 -30.24
N TRP A 361 13.59 -3.02 -29.88
CA TRP A 361 13.39 -4.38 -30.41
C TRP A 361 12.48 -5.26 -29.54
N LEU A 362 12.00 -4.73 -28.41
CA LEU A 362 11.10 -5.46 -27.53
C LEU A 362 9.72 -5.59 -28.18
N ALA A 363 9.28 -6.84 -28.37
CA ALA A 363 7.98 -7.17 -28.92
C ALA A 363 7.31 -8.26 -28.09
N TYR A 364 6.01 -8.10 -27.84
CA TYR A 364 5.16 -9.09 -27.17
C TYR A 364 4.20 -9.66 -28.19
N ASN A 365 4.25 -10.98 -28.37
CA ASN A 365 3.37 -11.70 -29.29
C ASN A 365 2.17 -12.22 -28.52
N GLU A 366 0.99 -12.05 -29.10
CA GLU A 366 -0.27 -12.55 -28.56
C GLU A 366 -0.79 -13.69 -29.44
N PRO A 367 -1.58 -14.63 -28.89
CA PRO A 367 -2.15 -15.68 -29.69
C PRO A 367 -3.17 -15.13 -30.71
N GLU A 368 -3.12 -15.64 -31.95
CA GLU A 368 -3.95 -15.12 -33.06
C GLU A 368 -4.81 -16.19 -33.74
N THR A 369 -4.85 -17.42 -33.21
CA THR A 369 -5.56 -18.55 -33.83
C THR A 369 -7.06 -18.32 -33.97
N HIS A 370 -7.64 -17.44 -33.15
CA HIS A 370 -9.06 -17.14 -33.12
C HIS A 370 -9.47 -15.93 -33.98
N LEU A 371 -8.52 -15.16 -34.55
CA LEU A 371 -8.82 -13.88 -35.17
C LEU A 371 -9.69 -13.98 -36.43
N ASP A 372 -9.53 -15.04 -37.22
CA ASP A 372 -10.34 -15.25 -38.44
C ASP A 372 -11.82 -15.44 -38.09
N GLU A 373 -12.10 -16.15 -36.99
CA GLU A 373 -13.44 -16.34 -36.47
C GLU A 373 -14.03 -15.02 -35.96
N VAL A 374 -13.25 -14.25 -35.18
CA VAL A 374 -13.67 -12.94 -34.67
C VAL A 374 -14.02 -11.98 -35.80
N VAL A 375 -13.15 -11.84 -36.79
CA VAL A 375 -13.34 -10.95 -37.94
C VAL A 375 -14.61 -11.32 -38.70
N LYS A 376 -14.79 -12.60 -39.01
CA LYS A 376 -15.98 -13.09 -39.71
C LYS A 376 -17.27 -12.82 -38.94
N GLN A 377 -17.29 -13.12 -37.64
CA GLN A 377 -18.51 -12.99 -36.83
C GLN A 377 -18.85 -11.54 -36.52
N SER A 378 -17.86 -10.71 -36.19
CA SER A 378 -18.07 -9.29 -35.93
C SER A 378 -18.52 -8.54 -37.18
N ALA A 379 -17.94 -8.83 -38.36
CA ALA A 379 -18.41 -8.27 -39.63
C ALA A 379 -19.86 -8.66 -39.95
N HIS A 380 -20.25 -9.91 -39.66
CA HIS A 380 -21.63 -10.35 -39.81
C HIS A 380 -22.59 -9.60 -38.87
N ILE A 381 -22.22 -9.40 -37.61
CA ILE A 381 -23.04 -8.69 -36.61
C ILE A 381 -23.20 -7.21 -36.96
N ILE A 382 -22.12 -6.56 -37.43
CA ILE A 382 -22.14 -5.14 -37.84
C ILE A 382 -22.88 -4.95 -39.18
N GLY A 383 -22.81 -5.96 -40.04
CA GLY A 383 -23.27 -5.91 -41.43
C GLY A 383 -22.13 -5.52 -42.36
N PHE A 384 -21.86 -6.36 -43.35
CA PHE A 384 -20.73 -6.20 -44.26
C PHE A 384 -20.73 -4.83 -44.99
N ASP A 385 -21.90 -4.36 -45.43
CA ASP A 385 -22.04 -3.07 -46.13
C ASP A 385 -21.79 -1.84 -45.23
N ASN A 386 -21.79 -2.03 -43.91
CA ASN A 386 -21.61 -0.98 -42.92
C ASN A 386 -20.13 -0.80 -42.51
N LEU A 387 -19.22 -1.67 -42.97
CA LEU A 387 -17.80 -1.62 -42.65
C LEU A 387 -16.99 -1.09 -43.83
N LYS A 388 -16.75 0.23 -43.87
CA LYS A 388 -15.96 0.89 -44.92
C LYS A 388 -14.61 1.39 -44.39
N LYS A 389 -14.52 1.66 -43.08
CA LYS A 389 -13.31 2.14 -42.40
C LYS A 389 -13.11 1.39 -41.08
N VAL A 390 -11.95 0.74 -40.96
CA VAL A 390 -11.48 0.07 -39.74
C VAL A 390 -10.24 0.78 -39.19
N LEU A 391 -10.21 1.03 -37.88
CA LEU A 391 -9.09 1.71 -37.21
C LEU A 391 -8.52 0.83 -36.10
N GLY A 392 -7.23 0.50 -36.15
CA GLY A 392 -6.52 -0.10 -35.02
C GLY A 392 -6.08 0.97 -34.01
N ALA A 393 -6.15 0.67 -32.72
CA ALA A 393 -5.65 1.53 -31.67
C ALA A 393 -4.12 1.44 -31.53
N THR A 394 -3.52 0.32 -31.94
CA THR A 394 -2.09 0.03 -31.77
C THR A 394 -1.53 -0.81 -32.92
N TYR A 395 -0.22 -1.01 -32.90
CA TYR A 395 0.44 -1.95 -33.81
C TYR A 395 0.01 -3.42 -33.61
N LYS A 396 -0.54 -3.81 -32.44
CA LYS A 396 -1.06 -5.17 -32.19
C LYS A 396 -2.32 -5.49 -33.01
N ASP A 397 -2.97 -4.47 -33.57
CA ASP A 397 -4.20 -4.63 -34.35
C ASP A 397 -3.95 -4.92 -35.83
N ALA A 398 -2.70 -4.78 -36.30
CA ALA A 398 -2.35 -4.84 -37.72
C ALA A 398 -2.79 -6.13 -38.42
N SER A 399 -2.59 -7.28 -37.77
CA SER A 399 -2.96 -8.58 -38.34
C SER A 399 -4.49 -8.76 -38.44
N MET A 400 -5.26 -8.18 -37.51
CA MET A 400 -6.73 -8.20 -37.56
C MET A 400 -7.23 -7.22 -38.63
N LEU A 401 -6.62 -6.05 -38.77
CA LEU A 401 -6.97 -5.09 -39.82
C LEU A 401 -6.76 -5.67 -41.22
N SER A 402 -5.64 -6.36 -41.47
CA SER A 402 -5.39 -7.05 -42.74
C SER A 402 -6.47 -8.08 -43.07
N ARG A 403 -6.92 -8.86 -42.07
CA ARG A 403 -8.01 -9.83 -42.24
C ARG A 403 -9.34 -9.17 -42.63
N TYR A 404 -9.65 -7.98 -42.12
CA TYR A 404 -10.81 -7.23 -42.57
C TYR A 404 -10.68 -6.78 -44.03
N THR A 405 -9.51 -6.27 -44.42
CA THR A 405 -9.30 -5.81 -45.81
C THR A 405 -9.21 -6.95 -46.82
N ASP A 406 -8.79 -8.14 -46.40
CA ASP A 406 -8.79 -9.33 -47.23
C ASP A 406 -10.22 -9.88 -47.44
N MET A 407 -11.11 -9.67 -46.45
CA MET A 407 -12.50 -10.14 -46.48
C MET A 407 -13.46 -9.11 -47.11
N LEU A 408 -13.18 -7.82 -46.98
CA LEU A 408 -14.10 -6.72 -47.31
C LEU A 408 -13.42 -5.59 -48.08
N GLU A 409 -14.17 -4.91 -48.94
CA GLU A 409 -13.75 -3.65 -49.58
C GLU A 409 -13.79 -2.48 -48.58
N CYS A 410 -12.87 -2.49 -47.61
CA CYS A 410 -12.74 -1.46 -46.59
C CYS A 410 -11.33 -0.84 -46.56
N SER A 411 -11.22 0.37 -46.03
CA SER A 411 -9.95 1.03 -45.77
C SER A 411 -9.53 0.85 -44.31
N GLN A 412 -8.22 0.73 -44.07
CA GLN A 412 -7.67 0.58 -42.72
C GLN A 412 -6.73 1.74 -42.34
N ALA A 413 -6.64 2.02 -41.03
CA ALA A 413 -5.65 2.90 -40.44
C ALA A 413 -5.28 2.42 -39.03
N THR A 414 -4.22 2.99 -38.46
CA THR A 414 -3.84 2.76 -37.05
C THR A 414 -3.59 4.11 -36.37
N ILE A 415 -4.05 4.27 -35.14
CA ILE A 415 -3.79 5.47 -34.33
C ILE A 415 -2.27 5.62 -34.12
N GLN A 416 -1.76 6.82 -34.33
CA GLN A 416 -0.33 7.14 -34.15
C GLN A 416 -0.15 8.20 -33.05
N PRO A 417 0.69 7.97 -32.03
CA PRO A 417 1.13 9.01 -31.10
C PRO A 417 1.74 10.21 -31.83
N HIS A 418 1.52 11.42 -31.32
CA HIS A 418 2.11 12.64 -31.88
C HIS A 418 2.64 13.58 -30.78
N PRO A 419 3.97 13.87 -30.75
CA PRO A 419 5.02 13.31 -31.60
C PRO A 419 5.24 11.80 -31.36
N ILE A 420 5.78 11.10 -32.37
CA ILE A 420 6.14 9.68 -32.23
C ILE A 420 7.47 9.60 -31.46
N PRO A 421 7.51 8.95 -30.28
CA PRO A 421 8.76 8.78 -29.55
C PRO A 421 9.65 7.73 -30.22
N GLU A 422 10.97 7.89 -30.08
CA GLU A 422 11.98 7.00 -30.68
C GLU A 422 11.81 5.53 -30.25
N SER A 423 11.50 5.30 -28.97
CA SER A 423 11.14 4.00 -28.41
C SER A 423 9.86 4.15 -27.60
N HIS A 424 8.87 3.30 -27.87
CA HIS A 424 7.56 3.34 -27.23
C HIS A 424 6.90 1.96 -27.29
N GLY A 425 6.08 1.65 -26.30
CA GLY A 425 5.19 0.50 -26.29
C GLY A 425 3.74 0.91 -26.03
N LEU A 426 2.96 -0.03 -25.53
CA LEU A 426 1.54 0.16 -25.22
C LEU A 426 1.32 1.22 -24.14
N GLU A 427 2.23 1.32 -23.17
CA GLU A 427 2.22 2.30 -22.08
C GLU A 427 2.25 3.74 -22.61
N THR A 428 2.98 3.96 -23.70
CA THR A 428 3.11 5.26 -24.35
C THR A 428 1.93 5.54 -25.29
N ILE A 429 1.46 4.53 -26.04
CA ILE A 429 0.29 4.67 -26.93
C ILE A 429 -0.98 4.99 -26.13
N GLN A 430 -1.24 4.25 -25.04
CA GLN A 430 -2.42 4.50 -24.20
C GLN A 430 -2.38 5.90 -23.56
N GLN A 431 -1.19 6.38 -23.18
CA GLN A 431 -1.02 7.72 -22.63
C GLN A 431 -1.33 8.77 -23.70
N ALA A 432 -0.76 8.62 -24.90
CA ALA A 432 -1.00 9.53 -26.02
C ALA A 432 -2.49 9.61 -26.38
N ILE A 433 -3.20 8.48 -26.43
CA ILE A 433 -4.65 8.44 -26.68
C ILE A 433 -5.40 9.18 -25.56
N CYS A 434 -5.08 8.88 -24.29
CA CYS A 434 -5.70 9.55 -23.15
C CYS A 434 -5.46 11.06 -23.18
N ASP A 435 -4.30 11.52 -23.61
CA ASP A 435 -3.93 12.93 -23.65
C ASP A 435 -4.35 13.61 -24.96
N ARG A 436 -5.01 12.89 -25.88
CA ARG A 436 -5.43 13.35 -27.22
C ARG A 436 -4.27 13.83 -28.10
N ASN A 437 -3.08 13.33 -27.82
CA ASN A 437 -1.86 13.60 -28.58
C ASN A 437 -1.66 12.51 -29.64
N VAL A 438 -2.67 12.32 -30.50
CA VAL A 438 -2.69 11.25 -31.50
C VAL A 438 -3.26 11.74 -32.82
N ILE A 439 -2.85 11.05 -33.89
CA ILE A 439 -3.45 11.16 -35.22
C ILE A 439 -4.28 9.90 -35.46
N GLY A 440 -5.54 10.08 -35.83
CA GLY A 440 -6.47 8.99 -36.17
C GLY A 440 -7.61 9.50 -37.03
N ILE A 441 -8.39 8.57 -37.58
CA ILE A 441 -9.53 8.88 -38.45
C ILE A 441 -10.83 8.39 -37.83
N LYS A 442 -11.95 9.04 -38.17
CA LYS A 442 -13.28 8.51 -37.87
C LYS A 442 -13.51 7.21 -38.65
N SER A 443 -13.98 6.18 -37.97
CA SER A 443 -14.13 4.82 -38.49
C SER A 443 -15.43 4.16 -38.03
N ASP A 444 -15.87 3.16 -38.80
CA ASP A 444 -17.06 2.37 -38.51
C ASP A 444 -16.78 1.36 -37.38
N LEU A 445 -15.53 0.88 -37.32
CA LEU A 445 -15.04 -0.02 -36.29
C LEU A 445 -13.65 0.43 -35.81
N VAL A 446 -13.50 0.53 -34.49
CA VAL A 446 -12.21 0.71 -33.80
C VAL A 446 -11.82 -0.60 -33.12
N ILE A 447 -10.61 -1.07 -33.31
CA ILE A 447 -10.06 -2.30 -32.74
C ILE A 447 -9.05 -1.91 -31.67
N ALA A 448 -9.12 -2.52 -30.49
CA ALA A 448 -8.17 -2.33 -29.41
C ALA A 448 -7.84 -3.69 -28.77
N ARG A 449 -6.83 -4.37 -29.28
CA ARG A 449 -6.33 -5.63 -28.73
C ARG A 449 -5.20 -5.41 -27.75
N HIS A 450 -5.29 -6.06 -26.59
CA HIS A 450 -4.26 -6.11 -25.55
C HIS A 450 -3.66 -4.74 -25.21
N LEU A 451 -4.53 -3.75 -25.01
CA LEU A 451 -4.18 -2.35 -24.74
C LEU A 451 -4.79 -1.85 -23.43
N ILE A 452 -6.02 -2.27 -23.14
CA ILE A 452 -6.84 -1.68 -22.07
C ILE A 452 -6.29 -2.03 -20.68
N GLU A 453 -5.82 -3.25 -20.51
CA GLU A 453 -5.15 -3.76 -19.31
C GLU A 453 -3.83 -3.02 -19.01
N HIS A 454 -3.22 -2.43 -20.03
CA HIS A 454 -2.01 -1.62 -19.93
C HIS A 454 -2.26 -0.14 -19.57
N SER A 455 -3.53 0.25 -19.35
CA SER A 455 -3.86 1.64 -19.04
C SER A 455 -4.04 1.89 -17.55
N ASP A 456 -3.39 2.94 -17.04
CA ASP A 456 -3.64 3.45 -15.69
C ASP A 456 -5.01 4.16 -15.57
N LYS A 457 -5.62 4.52 -16.70
CA LYS A 457 -6.88 5.26 -16.84
C LYS A 457 -7.81 4.60 -17.89
N PRO A 458 -8.22 3.33 -17.68
CA PRO A 458 -8.89 2.53 -18.71
C PRO A 458 -10.24 3.13 -19.16
N VAL A 459 -10.99 3.75 -18.24
CA VAL A 459 -12.26 4.42 -18.55
C VAL A 459 -12.05 5.65 -19.44
N LYS A 460 -10.97 6.41 -19.20
CA LYS A 460 -10.62 7.56 -20.04
C LYS A 460 -10.19 7.06 -21.43
N LEU A 461 -9.34 6.05 -21.48
CA LEU A 461 -8.87 5.45 -22.72
C LEU A 461 -10.04 5.00 -23.62
N LEU A 462 -11.00 4.23 -23.09
CA LEU A 462 -12.16 3.81 -23.86
C LEU A 462 -13.05 4.98 -24.31
N LYS A 463 -13.20 6.03 -23.49
CA LYS A 463 -13.92 7.24 -23.90
C LYS A 463 -13.22 7.94 -25.07
N GLU A 464 -11.91 8.04 -25.05
CA GLU A 464 -11.13 8.63 -26.13
C GLU A 464 -11.17 7.77 -27.40
N LEU A 465 -11.08 6.44 -27.28
CA LEU A 465 -11.30 5.53 -28.40
C LEU A 465 -12.72 5.66 -29.00
N SER A 466 -13.73 5.85 -28.15
CA SER A 466 -15.12 6.05 -28.61
C SER A 466 -15.33 7.36 -29.39
N SER A 467 -14.39 8.30 -29.28
CA SER A 467 -14.43 9.53 -30.08
C SER A 467 -14.12 9.28 -31.56
N PHE A 468 -13.42 8.18 -31.89
CA PHE A 468 -13.11 7.78 -33.27
C PHE A 468 -14.26 7.05 -33.98
N ILE A 469 -15.36 6.76 -33.29
CA ILE A 469 -16.58 6.21 -33.90
C ILE A 469 -17.72 7.23 -33.90
N ASP A 470 -18.67 7.05 -34.79
CA ASP A 470 -19.95 7.78 -34.79
C ASP A 470 -20.99 7.04 -33.93
N ASP A 471 -22.26 7.44 -33.97
CA ASP A 471 -23.30 6.87 -33.09
C ASP A 471 -23.72 5.45 -33.48
N THR A 472 -23.45 5.06 -34.73
CA THR A 472 -23.69 3.71 -35.27
C THR A 472 -22.43 2.84 -35.29
N GLY A 473 -21.28 3.39 -34.92
CA GLY A 473 -20.00 2.68 -34.97
C GLY A 473 -19.78 1.76 -33.77
N TYR A 474 -18.75 0.91 -33.87
CA TYR A 474 -18.45 -0.13 -32.91
C TYR A 474 -16.99 -0.06 -32.44
N ILE A 475 -16.74 -0.57 -31.24
CA ILE A 475 -15.38 -0.84 -30.74
C ILE A 475 -15.28 -2.33 -30.47
N LEU A 476 -14.23 -2.97 -30.99
CA LEU A 476 -13.86 -4.34 -30.68
C LEU A 476 -12.67 -4.31 -29.71
N ILE A 477 -12.91 -4.81 -28.51
CA ILE A 477 -11.93 -4.83 -27.42
C ILE A 477 -11.50 -6.28 -27.20
N GLU A 478 -10.21 -6.53 -27.15
CA GLU A 478 -9.67 -7.84 -26.77
C GLU A 478 -8.72 -7.67 -25.58
N LEU A 479 -8.89 -8.51 -24.55
CA LEU A 479 -8.11 -8.47 -23.32
C LEU A 479 -7.99 -9.86 -22.66
N PRO A 480 -6.95 -10.10 -21.84
CA PRO A 480 -6.78 -11.38 -21.14
C PRO A 480 -7.87 -11.64 -20.09
N ALA A 481 -8.32 -12.89 -20.00
CA ALA A 481 -9.20 -13.38 -18.94
C ALA A 481 -8.37 -13.91 -17.77
N SER A 482 -8.28 -13.12 -16.69
CA SER A 482 -7.37 -13.41 -15.58
C SER A 482 -7.90 -14.47 -14.59
N GLU A 483 -9.07 -15.07 -14.80
CA GLU A 483 -9.62 -16.11 -13.90
C GLU A 483 -8.61 -17.25 -13.68
N HIS A 484 -8.02 -17.76 -14.75
CA HIS A 484 -7.10 -18.89 -14.70
C HIS A 484 -5.81 -18.56 -13.95
N ILE A 485 -5.32 -17.32 -14.02
CA ILE A 485 -4.16 -16.88 -13.22
C ILE A 485 -4.45 -17.11 -11.73
N PHE A 486 -5.63 -16.68 -11.28
CA PHE A 486 -6.01 -16.73 -9.87
C PHE A 486 -6.33 -18.16 -9.43
N GLU A 487 -7.01 -18.94 -10.26
CA GLU A 487 -7.41 -20.31 -9.94
C GLU A 487 -6.22 -21.27 -9.86
N HIS A 488 -5.17 -21.06 -10.67
CA HIS A 488 -4.01 -21.94 -10.72
C HIS A 488 -2.80 -21.43 -9.92
N ASN A 489 -2.92 -20.28 -9.27
CA ASN A 489 -1.85 -19.64 -8.50
C ASN A 489 -0.61 -19.31 -9.35
N ASN A 490 -0.85 -18.85 -10.59
CA ASN A 490 0.20 -18.47 -11.52
C ASN A 490 0.70 -17.04 -11.21
N HIS A 491 1.26 -16.82 -10.01
CA HIS A 491 1.67 -15.49 -9.53
C HIS A 491 2.55 -14.68 -10.50
N PRO A 492 3.49 -15.30 -11.24
CA PRO A 492 4.37 -14.57 -12.15
C PRO A 492 3.68 -13.85 -13.32
N PHE A 493 2.37 -14.07 -13.55
CA PHE A 493 1.58 -13.32 -14.52
C PHE A 493 1.23 -11.91 -14.02
N ILE A 494 1.41 -11.62 -12.74
CA ILE A 494 1.25 -10.25 -12.21
C ILE A 494 2.54 -9.47 -12.48
N TRP A 495 2.45 -8.43 -13.31
CA TRP A 495 3.58 -7.59 -13.70
C TRP A 495 3.16 -6.13 -13.91
N GLU A 496 4.16 -5.26 -14.05
CA GLU A 496 4.04 -3.80 -13.99
C GLU A 496 3.33 -3.15 -15.16
N GLU A 497 3.38 -3.76 -16.35
CA GLU A 497 2.72 -3.20 -17.52
C GLU A 497 1.24 -3.55 -17.54
N HIS A 498 0.80 -4.64 -16.89
CA HIS A 498 -0.62 -4.95 -16.69
C HIS A 498 -1.11 -4.26 -15.41
N PHE A 499 -1.70 -3.08 -15.56
CA PHE A 499 -2.30 -2.33 -14.45
C PHE A 499 -3.59 -2.98 -13.94
N LEU A 500 -4.28 -3.73 -14.78
CA LEU A 500 -5.63 -4.27 -14.55
C LEU A 500 -5.70 -5.73 -14.95
N TYR A 501 -6.44 -6.51 -14.19
CA TYR A 501 -6.64 -7.94 -14.40
C TYR A 501 -8.15 -8.19 -14.42
N PHE A 502 -8.66 -8.43 -15.62
CA PHE A 502 -10.09 -8.50 -15.87
C PHE A 502 -10.56 -9.94 -15.83
N THR A 503 -11.68 -10.14 -15.14
CA THR A 503 -12.56 -11.29 -15.29
C THR A 503 -13.77 -10.90 -16.14
N GLU A 504 -14.51 -11.89 -16.66
CA GLU A 504 -15.78 -11.68 -17.36
C GLU A 504 -16.76 -10.84 -16.53
N SER A 505 -16.78 -11.03 -15.21
CA SER A 505 -17.67 -10.27 -14.33
C SER A 505 -17.21 -8.82 -14.11
N SER A 506 -15.91 -8.55 -14.18
CA SER A 506 -15.35 -7.22 -13.91
C SER A 506 -15.26 -6.32 -15.14
N VAL A 507 -15.17 -6.90 -16.35
CA VAL A 507 -15.07 -6.12 -17.61
C VAL A 507 -16.35 -5.35 -17.90
N ASP A 508 -17.51 -5.88 -17.52
CA ASP A 508 -18.81 -5.18 -17.66
C ASP A 508 -18.78 -3.81 -16.95
N ALA A 509 -18.15 -3.73 -15.78
CA ALA A 509 -18.01 -2.46 -15.06
C ALA A 509 -17.18 -1.43 -15.84
N LEU A 510 -16.14 -1.87 -16.55
CA LEU A 510 -15.35 -0.99 -17.41
C LEU A 510 -16.19 -0.43 -18.57
N ILE A 511 -16.95 -1.31 -19.24
CA ILE A 511 -17.80 -0.92 -20.38
C ILE A 511 -18.86 0.10 -19.94
N GLU A 512 -19.56 -0.19 -18.84
CA GLU A 512 -20.59 0.68 -18.27
C GLU A 512 -20.02 2.07 -17.87
N GLN A 513 -18.90 2.10 -17.15
CA GLN A 513 -18.26 3.35 -16.70
C GLN A 513 -17.72 4.20 -17.87
N SER A 514 -17.44 3.54 -19.00
CA SER A 514 -16.99 4.18 -20.23
C SER A 514 -18.14 4.78 -21.05
N GLY A 515 -19.39 4.57 -20.67
CA GLY A 515 -20.56 5.03 -21.42
C GLY A 515 -20.86 4.18 -22.66
N LEU A 516 -20.39 2.94 -22.65
CA LEU A 516 -20.55 1.97 -23.74
C LEU A 516 -21.56 0.90 -23.32
N GLU A 517 -22.07 0.17 -24.30
CA GLU A 517 -22.91 -1.01 -24.10
C GLU A 517 -22.39 -2.19 -24.92
N ARG A 518 -22.46 -3.38 -24.32
CA ARG A 518 -21.99 -4.62 -24.94
C ARG A 518 -23.02 -5.13 -25.95
N VAL A 519 -22.57 -5.34 -27.17
CA VAL A 519 -23.34 -5.91 -28.29
C VAL A 519 -23.15 -7.41 -28.34
N HIS A 520 -21.91 -7.86 -28.24
CA HIS A 520 -21.55 -9.27 -28.28
C HIS A 520 -20.32 -9.56 -27.43
N TYR A 521 -20.13 -10.83 -27.07
CA TYR A 521 -19.04 -11.33 -26.25
C TYR A 521 -18.58 -12.69 -26.75
N TRP A 522 -17.28 -12.85 -26.89
CA TRP A 522 -16.62 -14.13 -27.16
C TRP A 522 -15.57 -14.41 -26.10
N ARG A 523 -15.38 -15.70 -25.82
CA ARG A 523 -14.30 -16.22 -24.97
C ARG A 523 -13.58 -17.32 -25.72
N PHE A 524 -12.30 -17.11 -26.00
CA PHE A 524 -11.44 -18.08 -26.67
C PHE A 524 -10.50 -18.72 -25.68
N LYS A 525 -10.48 -20.05 -25.65
CA LYS A 525 -9.72 -20.79 -24.65
C LYS A 525 -8.25 -20.90 -25.03
N TYR A 526 -7.38 -20.71 -24.04
CA TYR A 526 -5.94 -20.93 -24.11
C TYR A 526 -5.44 -21.56 -22.81
N ASP A 527 -4.28 -22.19 -22.87
CA ASP A 527 -3.75 -23.00 -21.77
C ASP A 527 -3.44 -22.19 -20.49
N TYR A 528 -3.05 -20.92 -20.63
CA TYR A 528 -2.69 -20.05 -19.50
C TYR A 528 -3.75 -18.99 -19.18
N GLU A 529 -4.18 -18.22 -20.18
CA GLU A 529 -5.20 -17.17 -20.04
C GLU A 529 -6.09 -17.16 -21.28
N ASP A 530 -7.40 -17.30 -21.08
CA ASP A 530 -8.36 -17.17 -22.18
C ASP A 530 -8.33 -15.74 -22.74
N SER A 531 -8.72 -15.55 -24.00
CA SER A 531 -8.93 -14.23 -24.60
C SER A 531 -10.40 -13.84 -24.52
N LEU A 532 -10.68 -12.68 -23.90
CA LEU A 532 -12.02 -12.07 -23.87
C LEU A 532 -12.12 -11.04 -25.00
N VAL A 533 -13.05 -11.27 -25.92
CA VAL A 533 -13.33 -10.33 -27.02
C VAL A 533 -14.73 -9.76 -26.84
N LEU A 534 -14.84 -8.43 -26.82
CA LEU A 534 -16.09 -7.71 -26.68
C LEU A 534 -16.33 -6.83 -27.89
N LEU A 535 -17.51 -6.95 -28.49
CA LEU A 535 -18.02 -5.95 -29.42
C LEU A 535 -18.93 -5.00 -28.65
N VAL A 536 -18.61 -3.72 -28.65
CA VAL A 536 -19.33 -2.68 -27.90
C VAL A 536 -19.67 -1.49 -28.78
N LYS A 537 -20.65 -0.69 -28.36
CA LYS A 537 -21.02 0.58 -29.02
C LYS A 537 -21.37 1.63 -27.98
N LYS A 538 -21.60 2.88 -28.41
CA LYS A 538 -22.07 3.95 -27.52
C LYS A 538 -23.45 3.60 -26.95
N ALA A 539 -23.60 3.70 -25.64
CA ALA A 539 -24.87 3.45 -24.98
C ALA A 539 -25.88 4.57 -25.30
N GLN A 540 -27.10 4.21 -25.74
CA GLN A 540 -28.15 5.19 -26.03
C GLN A 540 -28.83 5.76 -24.76
N LYS A 541 -28.70 5.07 -23.63
CA LYS A 541 -29.18 5.51 -22.31
C LYS A 541 -28.11 5.25 -21.27
N LYS A 542 -28.10 6.04 -20.18
CA LYS A 542 -27.28 5.71 -19.01
C LYS A 542 -27.78 4.37 -18.46
N ILE A 543 -26.95 3.34 -18.61
CA ILE A 543 -27.19 2.02 -18.03
C ILE A 543 -26.94 2.16 -16.53
N PRO A 544 -27.94 1.90 -15.65
CA PRO A 544 -27.71 1.83 -14.22
C PRO A 544 -26.66 0.76 -13.94
N HIS A 545 -25.68 1.06 -13.09
CA HIS A 545 -24.57 0.15 -12.82
C HIS A 545 -25.11 -1.21 -12.33
N SER A 546 -25.00 -2.24 -13.17
CA SER A 546 -25.53 -3.56 -12.86
C SER A 546 -24.44 -4.37 -12.16
N VAL A 547 -24.17 -4.03 -10.89
CA VAL A 547 -23.14 -4.75 -10.13
C VAL A 547 -23.59 -6.19 -9.92
N LYS A 548 -23.07 -7.11 -10.75
CA LYS A 548 -23.14 -8.55 -10.52
C LYS A 548 -22.42 -8.90 -9.22
N HIS A 549 -22.77 -10.04 -8.63
CA HIS A 549 -22.17 -10.54 -7.39
C HIS A 549 -20.64 -10.61 -7.49
N VAL A 550 -19.94 -9.71 -6.78
CA VAL A 550 -18.46 -9.66 -6.76
C VAL A 550 -17.92 -10.84 -5.95
N CYS A 551 -17.19 -11.75 -6.61
CA CYS A 551 -16.49 -12.84 -5.94
C CYS A 551 -15.03 -12.45 -5.67
N LEU A 552 -14.69 -12.28 -4.39
CA LEU A 552 -13.30 -11.96 -3.96
C LEU A 552 -12.45 -13.21 -3.69
N LYS A 553 -13.07 -14.39 -3.61
CA LYS A 553 -12.43 -15.61 -3.11
C LYS A 553 -11.24 -16.09 -3.96
N PRO A 554 -11.30 -16.15 -5.31
CA PRO A 554 -10.17 -16.62 -6.11
C PRO A 554 -8.92 -15.76 -5.89
N VAL A 555 -9.08 -14.44 -5.96
CA VAL A 555 -7.97 -13.48 -5.77
C VAL A 555 -7.42 -13.52 -4.34
N GLN A 556 -8.27 -13.69 -3.33
CA GLN A 556 -7.83 -13.90 -1.95
C GLN A 556 -7.11 -15.23 -1.75
N SER A 557 -7.54 -16.29 -2.42
CA SER A 557 -6.90 -17.61 -2.36
C SER A 557 -5.52 -17.56 -3.00
N PHE A 558 -5.43 -17.01 -4.22
CA PHE A 558 -4.20 -16.72 -4.92
C PHE A 558 -3.18 -16.06 -3.97
N ALA A 559 -3.55 -14.96 -3.32
CA ALA A 559 -2.67 -14.24 -2.41
C ALA A 559 -2.14 -15.08 -1.24
N LYS A 560 -2.98 -15.94 -0.66
CA LYS A 560 -2.59 -16.80 0.46
C LYS A 560 -1.57 -17.87 0.05
N THR A 561 -1.63 -18.32 -1.20
CA THR A 561 -0.74 -19.38 -1.70
C THR A 561 0.63 -18.87 -2.17
N PHE A 562 0.86 -17.55 -2.17
CA PHE A 562 2.10 -16.96 -2.69
C PHE A 562 3.36 -17.50 -1.98
N LEU A 563 3.42 -17.37 -0.65
CA LEU A 563 4.56 -17.82 0.14
C LEU A 563 4.71 -19.34 0.15
N GLU A 564 3.60 -20.07 0.11
CA GLU A 564 3.60 -21.53 0.00
C GLU A 564 4.20 -21.97 -1.34
N THR A 565 3.81 -21.32 -2.44
CA THR A 565 4.30 -21.59 -3.80
C THR A 565 5.78 -21.21 -3.94
N GLN A 566 6.19 -20.07 -3.36
CA GLN A 566 7.59 -19.68 -3.26
C GLN A 566 8.42 -20.76 -2.56
N CYS A 567 8.02 -21.19 -1.37
CA CYS A 567 8.72 -22.22 -0.60
C CYS A 567 8.80 -23.56 -1.34
N ALA A 568 7.71 -23.93 -2.02
CA ALA A 568 7.64 -25.15 -2.82
C ALA A 568 8.66 -25.13 -3.98
N TRP A 569 8.74 -24.03 -4.74
CA TRP A 569 9.71 -23.89 -5.83
C TRP A 569 11.15 -23.86 -5.32
N GLN A 570 11.45 -23.13 -4.26
CA GLN A 570 12.78 -23.11 -3.64
C GLN A 570 13.21 -24.52 -3.19
N THR A 571 12.30 -25.26 -2.56
CA THR A 571 12.55 -26.64 -2.14
C THR A 571 12.77 -27.57 -3.33
N GLN A 572 11.94 -27.45 -4.36
CA GLN A 572 12.04 -28.26 -5.57
C GLN A 572 13.34 -28.00 -6.33
N LEU A 573 13.70 -26.73 -6.58
CA LEU A 573 14.95 -26.40 -7.28
C LEU A 573 16.18 -26.79 -6.46
N LYS A 574 16.14 -26.64 -5.13
CA LYS A 574 17.22 -27.13 -4.27
C LYS A 574 17.44 -28.64 -4.42
N LYS A 575 16.34 -29.41 -4.44
CA LYS A 575 16.41 -30.88 -4.63
C LYS A 575 16.97 -31.21 -6.02
N LEU A 576 16.45 -30.58 -7.07
CA LEU A 576 16.90 -30.79 -8.45
C LEU A 576 18.39 -30.46 -8.61
N LYS A 577 18.85 -29.37 -7.98
CA LYS A 577 20.26 -28.95 -8.02
C LYS A 577 21.18 -29.95 -7.31
N GLN A 578 20.70 -30.57 -6.23
CA GLN A 578 21.43 -31.63 -5.53
C GLN A 578 21.48 -32.95 -6.32
N GLU A 579 20.40 -33.28 -7.03
CA GLU A 579 20.25 -34.54 -7.75
C GLU A 579 20.92 -34.53 -9.13
N TYR A 580 20.78 -33.43 -9.87
CA TYR A 580 21.19 -33.32 -11.27
C TYR A 580 22.30 -32.30 -11.53
N GLY A 581 22.58 -31.39 -10.60
CA GLY A 581 23.57 -30.32 -10.82
C GLY A 581 22.94 -29.07 -11.44
N GLY A 582 23.45 -28.62 -12.59
CA GLY A 582 23.09 -27.33 -13.16
C GLY A 582 21.62 -27.21 -13.59
N ILE A 583 21.03 -26.04 -13.36
CA ILE A 583 19.65 -25.73 -13.74
C ILE A 583 19.61 -24.53 -14.68
N ALA A 584 18.94 -24.69 -15.82
CA ALA A 584 18.62 -23.59 -16.73
C ALA A 584 17.15 -23.19 -16.64
N VAL A 585 16.85 -21.94 -17.00
CA VAL A 585 15.49 -21.46 -17.31
C VAL A 585 15.43 -21.04 -18.77
N PHE A 586 14.47 -21.54 -19.54
CA PHE A 586 14.29 -21.21 -20.95
C PHE A 586 13.23 -20.14 -21.15
N GLY A 587 13.59 -19.10 -21.90
CA GLY A 587 12.82 -17.88 -22.14
C GLY A 587 13.21 -16.77 -21.18
N ALA A 588 13.67 -15.62 -21.68
CA ALA A 588 13.99 -14.44 -20.85
C ALA A 588 12.90 -13.36 -21.01
N GLY A 589 11.63 -13.75 -20.91
CA GLY A 589 10.47 -12.85 -20.95
C GLY A 589 10.06 -12.33 -19.56
N HIS A 590 9.02 -11.49 -19.51
CA HIS A 590 8.48 -10.97 -18.23
C HIS A 590 8.09 -12.11 -17.28
N MET A 591 7.53 -13.20 -17.80
CA MET A 591 7.18 -14.41 -17.04
C MET A 591 8.38 -15.03 -16.31
N CYS A 592 9.53 -15.13 -16.98
CA CYS A 592 10.77 -15.62 -16.38
C CYS A 592 11.29 -14.68 -15.29
N ILE A 593 11.32 -13.39 -15.59
CA ILE A 593 11.77 -12.35 -14.66
C ILE A 593 10.91 -12.40 -13.39
N ARG A 594 9.59 -12.46 -13.54
CA ARG A 594 8.64 -12.55 -12.42
C ARG A 594 8.79 -13.86 -11.66
N PHE A 595 8.91 -14.98 -12.35
CA PHE A 595 9.12 -16.30 -11.73
C PHE A 595 10.36 -16.31 -10.83
N ILE A 596 11.48 -15.79 -11.32
CA ILE A 596 12.74 -15.77 -10.58
C ILE A 596 12.69 -14.78 -9.41
N ASN A 597 12.20 -13.56 -9.64
CA ASN A 597 12.21 -12.51 -8.61
C ASN A 597 11.14 -12.74 -7.52
N PHE A 598 9.92 -13.14 -7.88
CA PHE A 598 8.85 -13.38 -6.92
C PHE A 598 9.17 -14.53 -5.98
N TYR A 599 9.71 -15.61 -6.53
CA TYR A 599 10.00 -16.81 -5.75
C TYR A 599 11.45 -16.85 -5.24
N GLN A 600 12.23 -15.78 -5.49
CA GLN A 600 13.62 -15.62 -5.05
C GLN A 600 14.48 -16.84 -5.45
N LEU A 601 14.52 -17.13 -6.75
CA LEU A 601 15.10 -18.36 -7.29
C LEU A 601 16.52 -18.21 -7.84
N SER A 602 17.08 -16.98 -7.85
CA SER A 602 18.36 -16.67 -8.50
C SER A 602 19.49 -17.60 -8.07
N ASP A 603 19.61 -17.92 -6.77
CA ASP A 603 20.68 -18.77 -6.23
C ASP A 603 20.62 -20.24 -6.73
N TYR A 604 19.46 -20.68 -7.22
CA TYR A 604 19.26 -22.03 -7.71
C TYR A 604 19.48 -22.15 -9.22
N ILE A 605 19.51 -21.04 -9.96
CA ILE A 605 19.53 -21.03 -11.42
C ILE A 605 20.92 -20.66 -11.91
N ASP A 606 21.50 -21.52 -12.75
CA ASP A 606 22.85 -21.33 -13.29
C ASP A 606 22.81 -20.61 -14.65
N TYR A 607 21.74 -20.80 -15.42
CA TYR A 607 21.59 -20.22 -16.75
C TYR A 607 20.18 -19.72 -17.02
N VAL A 608 20.06 -18.60 -17.71
CA VAL A 608 18.83 -18.21 -18.41
C VAL A 608 19.11 -18.23 -19.91
N ILE A 609 18.26 -18.92 -20.66
CA ILE A 609 18.44 -19.18 -22.08
C ILE A 609 17.40 -18.41 -22.90
N ASP A 610 17.85 -17.60 -23.85
CA ASP A 610 16.99 -16.96 -24.85
C ASP A 610 17.77 -16.76 -26.13
N ASP A 611 17.24 -17.25 -27.25
CA ASP A 611 17.92 -17.22 -28.55
C ASP A 611 17.74 -15.89 -29.30
N ASN A 612 17.06 -14.90 -28.71
CA ASN A 612 17.00 -13.56 -29.26
C ASN A 612 18.40 -12.91 -29.26
N PRO A 613 18.98 -12.57 -30.44
CA PRO A 613 20.31 -11.96 -30.54
C PRO A 613 20.49 -10.70 -29.69
N ASN A 614 19.42 -9.95 -29.45
CA ASN A 614 19.48 -8.72 -28.69
C ASN A 614 19.53 -8.93 -27.16
N LYS A 615 19.10 -10.10 -26.67
CA LYS A 615 19.11 -10.43 -25.24
C LYS A 615 20.39 -11.13 -24.81
N ILE A 616 21.03 -11.86 -25.72
CA ILE A 616 22.25 -12.63 -25.43
C ILE A 616 23.34 -11.68 -24.90
N GLY A 617 23.94 -12.06 -23.76
CA GLY A 617 24.97 -11.27 -23.08
C GLY A 617 24.43 -10.15 -22.18
N MET A 618 23.11 -9.91 -22.14
CA MET A 618 22.49 -9.00 -21.19
C MET A 618 22.21 -9.70 -19.86
N TYR A 619 22.12 -8.92 -18.78
CA TYR A 619 21.65 -9.37 -17.48
C TYR A 619 20.13 -9.44 -17.44
N LEU A 620 19.60 -10.52 -16.85
CA LEU A 620 18.18 -10.64 -16.56
C LEU A 620 17.79 -9.59 -15.50
N PRO A 621 16.75 -8.77 -15.73
CA PRO A 621 16.32 -7.77 -14.77
C PRO A 621 16.05 -8.34 -13.36
N GLY A 622 16.66 -7.72 -12.35
CA GLY A 622 16.54 -8.13 -10.94
C GLY A 622 17.43 -9.30 -10.52
N SER A 623 18.32 -9.78 -11.38
CA SER A 623 19.32 -10.79 -11.01
C SER A 623 20.69 -10.51 -11.63
N ASP A 624 21.69 -11.27 -11.19
CA ASP A 624 23.05 -11.24 -11.74
C ASP A 624 23.26 -12.30 -12.83
N ILE A 625 22.17 -12.89 -13.35
CA ILE A 625 22.22 -13.98 -14.33
C ILE A 625 22.33 -13.40 -15.74
N ILE A 626 23.35 -13.81 -16.49
CA ILE A 626 23.56 -13.43 -17.89
C ILE A 626 22.73 -14.35 -18.80
N ILE A 627 22.00 -13.74 -19.73
CA ILE A 627 21.21 -14.44 -20.73
C ILE A 627 22.14 -15.04 -21.78
N SER A 628 22.03 -16.35 -22.00
CA SER A 628 22.87 -17.12 -22.92
C SER A 628 22.07 -17.65 -24.10
N ALA A 629 22.73 -17.79 -25.25
CA ALA A 629 22.19 -18.52 -26.39
C ALA A 629 22.09 -20.02 -26.05
N SER A 630 21.07 -20.72 -26.53
CA SER A 630 20.92 -22.15 -26.27
C SER A 630 22.08 -22.97 -26.84
N ALA A 631 22.68 -22.49 -27.93
CA ALA A 631 23.84 -23.14 -28.58
C ALA A 631 25.11 -23.17 -27.70
N ASN A 632 25.17 -22.33 -26.67
CA ASN A 632 26.34 -22.23 -25.78
C ASN A 632 26.23 -23.12 -24.53
N ILE A 633 25.11 -23.81 -24.35
CA ILE A 633 24.82 -24.63 -23.17
C ILE A 633 24.51 -26.05 -23.63
N ASN A 634 25.10 -27.04 -22.97
CA ASN A 634 24.83 -28.45 -23.24
C ASN A 634 24.12 -29.13 -22.05
N ALA A 635 23.58 -30.33 -22.28
CA ALA A 635 22.85 -31.10 -21.27
C ALA A 635 23.69 -31.51 -20.06
N GLU A 636 25.02 -31.58 -20.16
CA GLU A 636 25.89 -31.86 -19.02
C GLU A 636 26.03 -30.64 -18.09
N GLN A 637 26.08 -29.43 -18.67
CA GLN A 637 26.15 -28.17 -17.91
C GLN A 637 24.83 -27.83 -17.23
N ALA A 638 23.70 -28.10 -17.88
CA ALA A 638 22.36 -27.84 -17.36
C ALA A 638 21.39 -28.97 -17.73
N PRO A 639 21.43 -30.10 -17.01
CA PRO A 639 20.56 -31.26 -17.29
C PRO A 639 19.09 -31.02 -16.97
N VAL A 640 18.77 -30.02 -16.14
CA VAL A 640 17.40 -29.63 -15.83
C VAL A 640 17.09 -28.28 -16.46
N CYS A 641 15.98 -28.18 -17.17
CA CYS A 641 15.53 -26.95 -17.79
C CYS A 641 14.10 -26.60 -17.36
N ILE A 642 13.91 -25.43 -16.77
CA ILE A 642 12.61 -24.89 -16.43
C ILE A 642 12.10 -24.05 -17.61
N SER A 643 10.97 -24.41 -18.20
CA SER A 643 10.34 -23.63 -19.27
C SER A 643 9.40 -22.56 -18.70
N THR A 644 9.55 -21.33 -19.18
CA THR A 644 8.65 -20.20 -18.88
C THR A 644 7.93 -19.67 -20.13
N LEU A 645 7.99 -20.43 -21.22
CA LEU A 645 7.37 -20.08 -22.50
C LEU A 645 5.86 -20.35 -22.48
N SER A 646 5.10 -19.70 -23.37
CA SER A 646 3.72 -20.14 -23.65
C SER A 646 3.74 -21.55 -24.23
N PRO A 647 2.70 -22.38 -24.04
CA PRO A 647 2.73 -23.76 -24.54
C PRO A 647 2.88 -23.86 -26.06
N GLU A 648 2.30 -22.93 -26.82
CA GLU A 648 2.46 -22.86 -28.28
C GLU A 648 3.90 -22.49 -28.68
N SER A 649 4.54 -21.64 -27.88
CA SER A 649 5.93 -21.25 -28.11
C SER A 649 6.87 -22.37 -27.68
N GLU A 650 6.61 -23.03 -26.55
CA GLU A 650 7.37 -24.21 -26.09
C GLU A 650 7.33 -25.32 -27.14
N ALA A 651 6.16 -25.68 -27.66
CA ALA A 651 6.03 -26.72 -28.68
C ALA A 651 6.88 -26.41 -29.92
N ARG A 652 6.87 -25.15 -30.38
CA ARG A 652 7.67 -24.70 -31.53
C ARG A 652 9.17 -24.69 -31.24
N VAL A 653 9.58 -24.27 -30.05
CA VAL A 653 10.98 -24.16 -29.65
C VAL A 653 11.58 -25.54 -29.39
N VAL A 654 10.89 -26.41 -28.64
CA VAL A 654 11.33 -27.80 -28.38
C VAL A 654 11.54 -28.57 -29.69
N ALA A 655 10.67 -28.39 -30.68
CA ALA A 655 10.80 -29.06 -31.98
C ALA A 655 12.05 -28.66 -32.79
N LYS A 656 12.68 -27.52 -32.47
CA LYS A 656 13.79 -26.95 -33.26
C LYS A 656 15.08 -26.74 -32.46
N ASN A 657 15.01 -26.79 -31.14
CA ASN A 657 16.13 -26.44 -30.26
C ASN A 657 16.94 -27.68 -29.86
N THR A 658 18.21 -27.71 -30.25
CA THR A 658 19.09 -28.87 -30.04
C THR A 658 19.31 -29.18 -28.56
N TYR A 659 19.47 -28.15 -27.72
CA TYR A 659 19.65 -28.30 -26.27
C TYR A 659 18.40 -28.95 -25.63
N LEU A 660 17.21 -28.45 -25.93
CA LEU A 660 15.96 -29.03 -25.39
C LEU A 660 15.70 -30.46 -25.89
N SER A 661 16.17 -30.78 -27.11
CA SER A 661 16.05 -32.13 -27.67
C SER A 661 17.13 -33.13 -27.19
N SER A 662 18.15 -32.67 -26.46
CA SER A 662 19.30 -33.49 -26.04
C SER A 662 19.10 -34.32 -24.77
N GLY A 663 17.85 -34.59 -24.39
CA GLY A 663 17.52 -35.41 -23.21
C GLY A 663 17.53 -34.67 -21.87
N VAL A 664 17.46 -33.33 -21.88
CA VAL A 664 17.28 -32.53 -20.66
C VAL A 664 15.93 -32.81 -20.00
N LEU A 665 15.89 -32.76 -18.67
CA LEU A 665 14.65 -32.83 -17.91
C LEU A 665 13.92 -31.48 -18.01
N LEU A 666 12.91 -31.41 -18.88
CA LEU A 666 12.09 -30.22 -19.07
C LEU A 666 10.95 -30.17 -18.03
N ILE A 667 10.85 -29.06 -17.29
CA ILE A 667 9.81 -28.81 -16.29
C ILE A 667 9.12 -27.49 -16.61
N ARG A 668 7.79 -27.48 -16.72
CA ARG A 668 7.02 -26.24 -16.91
C ARG A 668 6.92 -25.45 -15.61
N ALA A 669 7.15 -24.13 -15.67
CA ALA A 669 7.03 -23.25 -14.50
C ALA A 669 5.58 -22.97 -14.09
N PHE A 670 4.64 -23.04 -15.03
CA PHE A 670 3.26 -22.61 -14.84
C PHE A 670 2.29 -23.74 -15.07
N LYS A 671 1.15 -23.67 -14.39
CA LYS A 671 0.07 -24.65 -14.51
C LYS A 671 -0.86 -24.24 -15.65
N GLU A 672 -1.26 -25.22 -16.44
CA GLU A 672 -2.23 -25.08 -17.53
C GLU A 672 -3.64 -25.32 -17.00
N HIS A 673 -4.62 -24.61 -17.58
CA HIS A 673 -6.02 -24.99 -17.51
C HIS A 673 -6.33 -25.89 -18.71
N GLY A 674 -6.85 -27.09 -18.45
CA GLY A 674 -7.05 -28.13 -19.46
C GLY A 674 -8.19 -27.90 -20.45
#